data_AF-A0A7J7WGD6-F1
#
_entry.id   AF-A0A7J7WGD6-F1
#
_cell.length_a   1.000
_cell.length_b   1.000
_cell.length_c   1.000
_cell.angle_alpha   90.00
_cell.angle_beta   90.00
_cell.angle_gamma   90.00
#
_symmetry.space_group_name_H-M   'P 1'
#
loop_
_entity.id
_entity.type
_entity.pdbx_description
1 polymer ?
#
loop_
_entity_poly.entity_id
_entity_poly.type
_entity_poly.pdbx_seq_one_letter_code
_entity_poly.pdbx_strand_id
1 'polypeptide(L)'
;MTRILTACKVVKALKTGFGFTNLTAQHQWKISRPGVRLLSVKAQTAHIVLEDGTKMKGYSFGHPSSVAGEVVFNTGLGGYPEAITDPAYKGQILTMVNPIIGNGGAPDTTALDEMGLSKYLESDGIKVSGLLVLNYSNDYNHWLATKSLGQWLQEEKIPAIYGVDTRMLTKIIRDKGTTLGKIEFEGQSVNFADPNKQNLIAEVSTKDVKVYGKGNATKVVAVDCGIKNNVIRLLVKRGAEVHLVPWNHDFTKMEYDGLLIAGGPGNPALAQPLIQNVKKILESDRKEPLFGISTGNLIIGLAAGAKSYKMPMANRGQNQPVLNVTNRQAFITAQNHGYALENTLPAGWKPLFTNVNDQTNEGIMHESKPFFGVQFHPEVSPGPTDTEYLFDSFFSLIKKGKGTTVTSVLPKPALVASRIEVSKVLILGSGGLSIGQAGEFDYSGSQAVKAMKEENVRTVLMNPNIASVQTNEVGLKQADSVYFLPITPQFVTEVIKAERPDGLILGMGGQTALNCGVELFKRGVLKEYGVKVLGTSVESIMATEDRQLFSDKLNEINEKIAPSFAVESIEDALKAADSIGYPVMIRSAYALGGLGSGICPNKETLVDLSTKAFAMTNQILVERSVTGWKEIEYEVVRDADDNCVTVCNMENVDAMGVHTGDSVVVAPAQTLSNAEFQMLRRTSVNVVRHLGIVGECNIQFALHPTSMEYCIIEVNARLSRSSALASKATGYPLAFIAAKIALGIPLPEIKNVVSGKTSACFEPSHILSRGTDSQLPFPEMNVDTKPYFSLLIYALMFFPVTIKLSSALHRVLPQSLVLRENASLR
;
A
#
# COMPACT_ATOMS: atom_id res chain seq x y z
N MET A 1 31.56 5.13 17.35
CA MET A 1 31.11 4.42 18.56
C MET A 1 31.65 5.14 19.81
N THR A 2 31.18 6.37 20.07
CA THR A 2 31.79 7.24 21.13
C THR A 2 30.78 8.17 21.81
N ARG A 3 29.51 7.79 21.90
CA ARG A 3 28.47 8.50 22.70
C ARG A 3 27.45 7.59 23.41
N ILE A 4 27.76 6.29 23.60
CA ILE A 4 26.96 5.34 24.41
C ILE A 4 27.78 4.83 25.61
N LEU A 5 28.68 5.66 26.15
CA LEU A 5 29.52 5.31 27.31
C LEU A 5 29.44 6.33 28.45
N THR A 6 28.33 7.08 28.53
CA THR A 6 28.12 8.09 29.58
C THR A 6 26.87 7.86 30.44
N ALA A 7 26.19 6.71 30.31
CA ALA A 7 25.11 6.32 31.23
C ALA A 7 25.50 5.19 32.21
N CYS A 8 26.61 4.49 31.98
CA CYS A 8 27.07 3.39 32.86
C CYS A 8 28.19 3.77 33.85
N LYS A 9 28.62 5.04 33.91
CA LYS A 9 29.73 5.49 34.78
C LYS A 9 29.32 6.08 36.15
N VAL A 10 28.03 6.08 36.51
CA VAL A 10 27.58 6.56 37.85
C VAL A 10 27.40 5.42 38.87
N VAL A 11 27.49 4.14 38.46
CA VAL A 11 27.26 3.00 39.39
C VAL A 11 28.57 2.33 39.86
N LYS A 12 29.74 2.79 39.44
CA LYS A 12 31.03 2.14 39.74
C LYS A 12 32.01 2.94 40.62
N ALA A 13 31.53 3.97 41.32
CA ALA A 13 32.36 4.83 42.17
C ALA A 13 32.15 4.67 43.70
N LEU A 14 31.49 3.61 44.17
CA LEU A 14 31.28 3.37 45.62
C LEU A 14 31.53 1.92 46.04
N LYS A 15 32.48 1.24 45.41
CA LYS A 15 32.98 -0.05 45.88
C LYS A 15 34.50 -0.13 45.73
N THR A 16 35.22 0.44 46.71
CA THR A 16 36.52 -0.06 47.21
C THR A 16 36.98 0.82 48.35
N GLY A 17 37.22 0.22 49.52
CA GLY A 17 38.06 0.79 50.58
C GLY A 17 37.39 0.89 51.96
N PHE A 18 37.37 -0.20 52.72
CA PHE A 18 38.17 -0.39 53.95
C PHE A 18 37.69 -1.65 54.68
N GLY A 19 38.64 -2.44 55.18
CA GLY A 19 38.45 -3.84 55.56
C GLY A 19 38.28 -4.14 57.05
N PHE A 20 38.35 -5.45 57.28
CA PHE A 20 38.61 -6.21 58.50
C PHE A 20 37.46 -6.68 59.43
N THR A 21 37.54 -8.00 59.64
CA THR A 21 37.14 -8.84 60.79
C THR A 21 35.72 -9.41 60.93
N ASN A 22 35.68 -10.74 60.93
CA ASN A 22 34.59 -11.60 61.42
C ASN A 22 34.31 -11.33 62.90
N LEU A 23 33.03 -11.26 63.28
CA LEU A 23 32.52 -11.83 64.54
C LEU A 23 30.98 -11.84 64.54
N THR A 24 30.48 -12.88 65.19
CA THR A 24 29.10 -13.33 65.40
C THR A 24 28.16 -12.33 66.09
N ALA A 25 26.87 -12.48 65.81
CA ALA A 25 25.74 -12.48 66.77
C ALA A 25 24.55 -11.59 66.38
N GLN A 26 23.37 -12.16 66.65
CA GLN A 26 22.02 -11.66 66.48
C GLN A 26 21.83 -10.19 66.90
N HIS A 27 21.13 -9.40 66.09
CA HIS A 27 20.27 -8.31 66.58
C HIS A 27 19.09 -8.09 65.62
N GLN A 28 17.88 -8.32 66.12
CA GLN A 28 16.63 -7.95 65.47
C GLN A 28 16.50 -6.42 65.42
N TRP A 29 16.31 -5.86 64.23
CA TRP A 29 15.73 -4.54 64.06
C TRP A 29 14.57 -4.62 63.06
N LYS A 30 13.36 -4.44 63.57
CA LYS A 30 12.12 -4.28 62.80
C LYS A 30 12.23 -3.02 61.93
N ILE A 31 12.14 -3.18 60.62
CA ILE A 31 11.81 -2.09 59.69
C ILE A 31 10.48 -2.43 59.03
N SER A 32 9.45 -1.72 59.45
CA SER A 32 8.12 -1.72 58.86
C SER A 32 8.19 -1.22 57.41
N ARG A 33 7.91 -2.11 56.44
CA ARG A 33 7.64 -1.74 55.06
C ARG A 33 6.16 -1.33 54.95
N PRO A 34 5.81 -0.11 54.49
CA PRO A 34 4.44 0.17 54.07
C PRO A 34 4.18 -0.68 52.82
N GLY A 35 3.21 -1.58 52.91
CA GLY A 35 2.80 -2.41 51.79
C GLY A 35 2.19 -1.56 50.69
N VAL A 36 2.93 -1.31 49.62
CA VAL A 36 2.36 -1.00 48.32
C VAL A 36 1.85 -2.33 47.75
N ARG A 37 0.58 -2.64 47.99
CA ARG A 37 -0.14 -3.61 47.16
C ARG A 37 -0.15 -3.05 45.75
N LEU A 38 0.74 -3.53 44.88
CA LEU A 38 0.44 -3.53 43.44
C LEU A 38 -0.79 -4.42 43.27
N LEU A 39 -1.96 -3.81 43.20
CA LEU A 39 -3.16 -4.44 42.68
C LEU A 39 -2.85 -4.80 41.23
N SER A 40 -2.45 -6.05 41.01
CA SER A 40 -2.46 -6.70 39.69
C SER A 40 -3.92 -6.70 39.22
N VAL A 41 -4.36 -5.63 38.55
CA VAL A 41 -5.63 -5.62 37.82
C VAL A 41 -5.47 -6.65 36.72
N LYS A 42 -6.08 -7.84 36.87
CA LYS A 42 -6.12 -8.82 35.80
C LYS A 42 -6.79 -8.17 34.59
N ALA A 43 -6.11 -8.17 33.44
CA ALA A 43 -6.70 -7.70 32.20
C ALA A 43 -8.03 -8.43 31.95
N GLN A 44 -9.11 -7.68 31.76
CA GLN A 44 -10.44 -8.25 31.58
C GLN A 44 -10.51 -9.02 30.25
N THR A 45 -11.17 -10.17 30.25
CA THR A 45 -11.29 -11.02 29.06
C THR A 45 -12.73 -11.15 28.62
N ALA A 46 -12.94 -11.34 27.31
CA ALA A 46 -14.23 -11.68 26.71
C ALA A 46 -14.01 -12.70 25.59
N HIS A 47 -15.10 -13.24 25.04
CA HIS A 47 -15.03 -14.17 23.92
C HIS A 47 -15.72 -13.60 22.70
N ILE A 48 -15.14 -13.81 21.51
CA ILE A 48 -15.93 -13.84 20.29
C ILE A 48 -16.56 -15.23 20.18
N VAL A 49 -17.88 -15.27 20.10
CA VAL A 49 -18.68 -16.49 19.90
C VAL A 49 -19.43 -16.35 18.59
N LEU A 50 -19.27 -17.30 17.67
CA LEU A 50 -20.00 -17.35 16.41
C LEU A 50 -21.19 -18.31 16.54
N GLU A 51 -22.20 -18.15 15.68
CA GLU A 51 -23.41 -18.98 15.69
C GLU A 51 -23.14 -20.47 15.40
N ASP A 52 -21.98 -20.79 14.81
CA ASP A 52 -21.54 -22.15 14.52
C ASP A 52 -20.86 -22.86 15.71
N GLY A 53 -20.77 -22.18 16.86
CA GLY A 53 -20.12 -22.68 18.08
C GLY A 53 -18.62 -22.34 18.18
N THR A 54 -18.01 -21.72 17.17
CA THR A 54 -16.63 -21.22 17.25
C THR A 54 -16.52 -20.22 18.38
N LYS A 55 -15.52 -20.40 19.25
CA LYS A 55 -15.27 -19.54 20.39
C LYS A 55 -13.78 -19.22 20.51
N MET A 56 -13.44 -17.94 20.56
CA MET A 56 -12.06 -17.50 20.80
C MET A 56 -12.03 -16.52 21.96
N LYS A 57 -11.13 -16.75 22.91
CA LYS A 57 -10.91 -15.86 24.05
C LYS A 57 -9.97 -14.72 23.64
N GLY A 58 -10.33 -13.50 24.00
CA GLY A 58 -9.51 -12.31 23.81
C GLY A 58 -9.45 -11.44 25.08
N TYR A 59 -8.58 -10.45 25.04
CA TYR A 59 -8.42 -9.44 26.08
C TYR A 59 -9.16 -8.17 25.68
N SER A 60 -9.97 -7.63 26.58
CA SER A 60 -10.73 -6.41 26.35
C SER A 60 -9.80 -5.19 26.34
N PHE A 61 -9.99 -4.31 25.36
CA PHE A 61 -9.33 -2.99 25.31
C PHE A 61 -10.30 -1.85 25.00
N GLY A 62 -11.51 -2.15 24.52
CA GLY A 62 -12.62 -1.22 24.38
C GLY A 62 -13.55 -1.22 25.61
N HIS A 63 -14.81 -0.83 25.40
CA HIS A 63 -15.82 -0.80 26.46
C HIS A 63 -16.18 -2.22 26.96
N PRO A 64 -16.22 -2.46 28.28
CA PRO A 64 -16.39 -3.80 28.85
C PRO A 64 -17.87 -4.26 28.89
N SER A 65 -18.52 -4.29 27.73
CA SER A 65 -19.92 -4.75 27.58
C SER A 65 -20.10 -5.74 26.44
N SER A 66 -21.08 -6.63 26.55
CA SER A 66 -21.40 -7.57 25.47
C SER A 66 -22.18 -6.92 24.33
N VAL A 67 -21.98 -7.43 23.11
CA VAL A 67 -22.68 -6.97 21.90
C VAL A 67 -22.82 -8.11 20.90
N ALA A 68 -23.90 -8.12 20.12
CA ALA A 68 -24.15 -9.08 19.04
C ALA A 68 -24.34 -8.36 17.70
N GLY A 69 -24.01 -9.04 16.60
CA GLY A 69 -24.15 -8.52 15.25
C GLY A 69 -23.67 -9.49 14.18
N GLU A 70 -23.65 -9.04 12.94
CA GLU A 70 -23.00 -9.76 11.84
C GLU A 70 -21.48 -9.58 11.95
N VAL A 71 -20.72 -10.67 11.94
CA VAL A 71 -19.25 -10.60 11.96
C VAL A 71 -18.74 -10.52 10.53
N VAL A 72 -17.96 -9.48 10.26
CA VAL A 72 -17.40 -9.21 8.94
C VAL A 72 -15.88 -9.09 9.04
N PHE A 73 -15.18 -9.22 7.91
CA PHE A 73 -13.76 -8.87 7.80
C PHE A 73 -13.56 -7.87 6.67
N ASN A 74 -12.51 -7.05 6.78
CA ASN A 74 -12.10 -6.12 5.74
C ASN A 74 -10.59 -6.25 5.52
N THR A 75 -10.15 -6.36 4.26
CA THR A 75 -8.74 -6.56 3.87
C THR A 75 -7.91 -5.28 3.82
N GLY A 76 -8.51 -4.11 4.04
CA GLY A 76 -7.80 -2.83 4.16
C GLY A 76 -6.83 -2.86 5.35
N LEU A 77 -5.58 -2.43 5.10
CA LEU A 77 -4.52 -2.51 6.11
C LEU A 77 -4.39 -1.22 6.93
N GLY A 78 -4.60 -0.06 6.30
CA GLY A 78 -4.46 1.25 6.91
C GLY A 78 -5.80 1.93 7.21
N GLY A 79 -5.73 3.06 7.93
CA GLY A 79 -6.88 3.94 8.17
C GLY A 79 -7.96 3.36 9.05
N TYR A 80 -7.58 2.69 10.16
CA TYR A 80 -8.56 2.19 11.11
C TYR A 80 -9.46 3.28 11.72
N PRO A 81 -9.02 4.55 11.96
CA PRO A 81 -9.93 5.60 12.44
C PRO A 81 -11.05 5.93 11.45
N GLU A 82 -10.71 6.09 10.18
CA GLU A 82 -11.66 6.33 9.10
C GLU A 82 -12.55 5.10 8.88
N ALA A 83 -11.97 3.89 8.91
CA ALA A 83 -12.70 2.65 8.70
C ALA A 83 -13.77 2.41 9.77
N ILE A 84 -13.46 2.53 11.06
CA ILE A 84 -14.45 2.23 12.13
C ILE A 84 -15.55 3.29 12.23
N THR A 85 -15.38 4.44 11.58
CA THR A 85 -16.38 5.51 11.48
C THR A 85 -17.19 5.45 10.17
N ASP A 86 -16.95 4.44 9.33
CA ASP A 86 -17.77 4.16 8.14
C ASP A 86 -19.18 3.68 8.54
N PRO A 87 -20.25 4.42 8.17
CA PRO A 87 -21.63 4.03 8.45
C PRO A 87 -22.02 2.64 7.94
N ALA A 88 -21.32 2.10 6.93
CA ALA A 88 -21.56 0.75 6.40
C ALA A 88 -21.41 -0.37 7.44
N TYR A 89 -20.63 -0.13 8.51
CA TYR A 89 -20.44 -1.10 9.58
C TYR A 89 -21.53 -1.09 10.66
N LYS A 90 -22.60 -0.30 10.51
CA LYS A 90 -23.70 -0.28 11.48
C LYS A 90 -24.24 -1.70 11.72
N GLY A 91 -24.27 -2.11 12.99
CA GLY A 91 -24.74 -3.45 13.37
C GLY A 91 -23.71 -4.57 13.21
N GLN A 92 -22.50 -4.29 12.71
CA GLN A 92 -21.49 -5.29 12.40
C GLN A 92 -20.33 -5.31 13.41
N ILE A 93 -19.79 -6.49 13.67
CA ILE A 93 -18.55 -6.69 14.44
C ILE A 93 -17.41 -6.83 13.43
N LEU A 94 -16.49 -5.88 13.41
CA LEU A 94 -15.42 -5.79 12.42
C LEU A 94 -14.19 -6.61 12.85
N THR A 95 -13.77 -7.52 11.97
CA THR A 95 -12.50 -8.25 12.08
C THR A 95 -11.44 -7.57 11.22
N MET A 96 -10.38 -7.07 11.86
CA MET A 96 -9.26 -6.43 11.16
C MET A 96 -8.30 -7.48 10.61
N VAL A 97 -8.00 -7.38 9.31
CA VAL A 97 -6.99 -8.20 8.64
C VAL A 97 -5.58 -7.79 9.04
N ASN A 98 -5.32 -6.48 9.17
CA ASN A 98 -4.04 -6.01 9.71
C ASN A 98 -3.87 -6.54 11.16
N PRO A 99 -2.82 -7.33 11.43
CA PRO A 99 -2.62 -7.92 12.75
C PRO A 99 -2.20 -6.92 13.83
N ILE A 100 -1.74 -5.72 13.46
CA ILE A 100 -1.20 -4.71 14.38
C ILE A 100 -2.06 -3.44 14.27
N ILE A 101 -2.90 -3.20 15.28
CA ILE A 101 -3.86 -2.09 15.28
C ILE A 101 -3.61 -1.16 16.46
N GLY A 102 -3.74 0.15 16.23
CA GLY A 102 -3.62 1.19 17.25
C GLY A 102 -2.33 2.00 17.22
N ASN A 103 -1.42 1.74 16.28
CA ASN A 103 -0.09 2.37 16.20
C ASN A 103 -0.13 3.91 16.19
N GLY A 104 -1.14 4.51 15.55
CA GLY A 104 -1.33 5.95 15.47
C GLY A 104 -2.28 6.53 16.52
N GLY A 105 -2.73 5.74 17.50
CA GLY A 105 -3.71 6.17 18.49
C GLY A 105 -5.06 6.51 17.84
N ALA A 106 -5.74 7.51 18.37
CA ALA A 106 -6.90 8.14 17.77
C ALA A 106 -6.58 9.63 17.50
N PRO A 107 -7.04 10.21 16.37
CA PRO A 107 -6.89 11.63 16.09
C PRO A 107 -7.76 12.47 17.03
N ASP A 108 -7.82 13.78 16.83
CA ASP A 108 -8.82 14.62 17.52
C ASP A 108 -10.23 14.26 17.02
N THR A 109 -11.02 13.61 17.86
CA THR A 109 -12.34 13.09 17.50
C THR A 109 -13.47 14.12 17.62
N THR A 110 -13.19 15.31 18.17
CA THR A 110 -14.17 16.38 18.35
C THR A 110 -13.92 17.57 17.43
N ALA A 111 -12.71 17.66 16.84
CA ALA A 111 -12.39 18.68 15.86
C ALA A 111 -13.35 18.63 14.65
N LEU A 112 -13.89 19.80 14.31
CA LEU A 112 -14.68 20.02 13.11
C LEU A 112 -13.86 20.79 12.06
N ASP A 113 -14.14 20.53 10.79
CA ASP A 113 -13.65 21.34 9.68
C ASP A 113 -14.51 22.59 9.46
N GLU A 114 -14.15 23.42 8.48
CA GLU A 114 -14.86 24.65 8.12
C GLU A 114 -16.31 24.44 7.67
N MET A 115 -16.69 23.21 7.31
CA MET A 115 -18.06 22.82 6.94
C MET A 115 -18.86 22.28 8.13
N GLY A 116 -18.24 22.16 9.31
CA GLY A 116 -18.86 21.55 10.49
C GLY A 116 -18.94 20.02 10.42
N LEU A 117 -18.18 19.38 9.52
CA LEU A 117 -18.01 17.92 9.51
C LEU A 117 -16.86 17.53 10.44
N SER A 118 -16.82 16.28 10.91
CA SER A 118 -15.64 15.80 11.64
C SER A 118 -14.39 15.96 10.77
N LYS A 119 -13.33 16.54 11.33
CA LYS A 119 -12.14 16.89 10.56
C LYS A 119 -11.34 15.66 10.09
N TYR A 120 -11.31 14.60 10.90
CA TYR A 120 -10.47 13.42 10.67
C TYR A 120 -11.26 12.10 10.54
N LEU A 121 -12.58 12.16 10.70
CA LEU A 121 -13.45 10.98 10.69
C LEU A 121 -14.45 11.04 9.53
N GLU A 122 -15.06 9.89 9.23
CA GLU A 122 -16.01 9.75 8.12
C GLU A 122 -17.48 9.81 8.52
N SER A 123 -17.76 9.88 9.81
CA SER A 123 -19.08 10.23 10.34
C SER A 123 -18.94 10.91 11.71
N ASP A 124 -20.05 11.08 12.43
CA ASP A 124 -20.13 11.75 13.74
C ASP A 124 -19.63 10.92 14.93
N GLY A 125 -19.16 9.68 14.71
CA GLY A 125 -18.70 8.78 15.77
C GLY A 125 -18.42 7.37 15.26
N ILE A 126 -18.08 6.44 16.15
CA ILE A 126 -17.79 5.05 15.76
C ILE A 126 -19.08 4.34 15.33
N LYS A 127 -19.00 3.53 14.27
CA LYS A 127 -20.15 2.88 13.62
C LYS A 127 -20.14 1.36 13.74
N VAL A 128 -18.98 0.74 13.93
CA VAL A 128 -18.89 -0.69 14.24
C VAL A 128 -19.59 -0.99 15.57
N SER A 129 -20.30 -2.11 15.66
CA SER A 129 -20.86 -2.60 16.92
C SER A 129 -19.78 -3.15 17.86
N GLY A 130 -18.68 -3.66 17.29
CA GLY A 130 -17.53 -4.13 18.04
C GLY A 130 -16.32 -4.39 17.15
N LEU A 131 -15.15 -4.56 17.75
CA LEU A 131 -13.88 -4.68 17.02
C LEU A 131 -13.06 -5.89 17.47
N LEU A 132 -12.55 -6.65 16.50
CA LEU A 132 -11.73 -7.84 16.70
C LEU A 132 -10.37 -7.64 16.03
N VAL A 133 -9.29 -7.73 16.82
CA VAL A 133 -7.92 -7.56 16.34
C VAL A 133 -7.01 -8.67 16.86
N LEU A 134 -5.90 -8.93 16.16
CA LEU A 134 -4.91 -9.88 16.67
C LEU A 134 -4.06 -9.24 17.78
N ASN A 135 -3.51 -8.06 17.51
CA ASN A 135 -2.70 -7.31 18.46
C ASN A 135 -3.17 -5.85 18.55
N TYR A 136 -3.16 -5.32 19.76
CA TYR A 136 -3.48 -3.93 20.06
C TYR A 136 -2.24 -3.23 20.62
N SER A 137 -1.84 -2.15 19.96
CA SER A 137 -0.76 -1.27 20.40
C SER A 137 -1.30 -0.31 21.46
N ASN A 138 -1.03 -0.61 22.73
CA ASN A 138 -1.43 0.26 23.84
C ASN A 138 -0.70 1.61 23.80
N ASP A 139 0.58 1.57 23.44
CA ASP A 139 1.39 2.75 23.17
C ASP A 139 1.30 3.09 21.68
N TYR A 140 1.15 4.38 21.39
CA TYR A 140 0.98 4.90 20.04
C TYR A 140 1.95 6.06 19.79
N ASN A 141 2.26 6.31 18.52
CA ASN A 141 3.11 7.43 18.13
C ASN A 141 2.75 7.92 16.74
N HIS A 142 2.01 9.04 16.68
CA HIS A 142 1.70 9.75 15.45
C HIS A 142 1.45 11.22 15.78
N TRP A 143 1.85 12.14 14.91
CA TRP A 143 1.80 13.59 15.19
C TRP A 143 0.38 14.16 15.29
N LEU A 144 -0.62 13.45 14.75
CA LEU A 144 -2.05 13.76 14.92
C LEU A 144 -2.72 13.07 16.12
N ALA A 145 -2.03 12.18 16.84
CA ALA A 145 -2.65 11.38 17.88
C ALA A 145 -2.93 12.21 19.14
N THR A 146 -4.13 12.06 19.70
CA THR A 146 -4.55 12.76 20.93
C THR A 146 -4.79 11.82 22.10
N LYS A 147 -5.14 10.57 21.82
CA LYS A 147 -5.43 9.52 22.80
C LYS A 147 -5.21 8.13 22.19
N SER A 148 -5.27 7.08 23.00
CA SER A 148 -5.20 5.71 22.47
C SER A 148 -6.50 5.30 21.79
N LEU A 149 -6.43 4.33 20.86
CA LEU A 149 -7.63 3.75 20.26
C LEU A 149 -8.54 3.09 21.31
N GLY A 150 -7.97 2.41 22.31
CA GLY A 150 -8.73 1.80 23.40
C GLY A 150 -9.53 2.83 24.22
N GLN A 151 -8.93 4.00 24.49
CA GLN A 151 -9.63 5.09 25.19
C GLN A 151 -10.81 5.61 24.36
N TRP A 152 -10.61 5.85 23.06
CA TRP A 152 -11.70 6.30 22.18
C TRP A 152 -12.86 5.29 22.11
N LEU A 153 -12.54 3.99 22.00
CA LEU A 153 -13.54 2.93 22.02
C LEU A 153 -14.32 2.89 23.35
N GLN A 154 -13.67 3.16 24.48
CA GLN A 154 -14.34 3.25 25.78
C GLN A 154 -15.27 4.46 25.88
N GLU A 155 -14.85 5.62 25.39
CA GLU A 155 -15.66 6.85 25.33
C GLU A 155 -16.95 6.65 24.50
N GLU A 156 -16.83 5.98 23.35
CA GLU A 156 -17.94 5.68 22.43
C GLU A 156 -18.73 4.41 22.81
N LYS A 157 -18.36 3.75 23.92
CA LYS A 157 -19.01 2.52 24.42
C LYS A 157 -18.97 1.33 23.44
N ILE A 158 -17.86 1.18 22.72
CA ILE A 158 -17.65 0.14 21.72
C ILE A 158 -16.81 -1.01 22.29
N PRO A 159 -17.35 -2.24 22.37
CA PRO A 159 -16.58 -3.41 22.79
C PRO A 159 -15.50 -3.78 21.78
N ALA A 160 -14.30 -4.08 22.29
CA ALA A 160 -13.20 -4.51 21.45
C ALA A 160 -12.29 -5.49 22.17
N ILE A 161 -11.89 -6.55 21.48
CA ILE A 161 -10.97 -7.57 22.01
C ILE A 161 -9.77 -7.81 21.09
N TYR A 162 -8.60 -8.00 21.70
CA TYR A 162 -7.38 -8.41 21.02
C TYR A 162 -6.93 -9.82 21.46
N GLY A 163 -5.98 -10.41 20.74
CA GLY A 163 -5.46 -11.76 21.00
C GLY A 163 -6.26 -12.88 20.31
N VAL A 164 -7.19 -12.53 19.43
CA VAL A 164 -7.98 -13.48 18.63
C VAL A 164 -7.34 -13.70 17.26
N ASP A 165 -7.42 -14.91 16.72
CA ASP A 165 -6.88 -15.23 15.39
C ASP A 165 -7.81 -14.68 14.29
N THR A 166 -7.53 -13.45 13.85
CA THR A 166 -8.32 -12.77 12.82
C THR A 166 -8.24 -13.45 11.45
N ARG A 167 -7.16 -14.20 11.16
CA ARG A 167 -7.05 -15.01 9.94
C ARG A 167 -8.00 -16.19 9.97
N MET A 168 -8.07 -16.89 11.12
CA MET A 168 -9.00 -18.00 11.30
C MET A 168 -10.45 -17.52 11.18
N LEU A 169 -10.80 -16.40 11.83
CA LEU A 169 -12.12 -15.77 11.69
C LEU A 169 -12.44 -15.42 10.23
N THR A 170 -11.50 -14.78 9.53
CA THR A 170 -11.65 -14.42 8.10
C THR A 170 -11.98 -15.64 7.24
N LYS A 171 -11.29 -16.77 7.44
CA LYS A 171 -11.57 -18.02 6.70
C LYS A 171 -12.98 -18.55 7.00
N ILE A 172 -13.38 -18.57 8.28
CA ILE A 172 -14.72 -19.05 8.69
C ILE A 172 -15.82 -18.20 8.04
N ILE A 173 -15.69 -16.87 8.10
CA ILE A 173 -16.66 -15.93 7.53
C ILE A 173 -16.73 -16.11 6.01
N ARG A 174 -15.58 -16.19 5.33
CA ARG A 174 -15.52 -16.35 3.87
C ARG A 174 -16.20 -17.63 3.40
N ASP A 175 -16.05 -18.74 4.13
CA ASP A 175 -16.59 -20.03 3.72
C ASP A 175 -18.12 -20.13 3.97
N LYS A 176 -18.70 -19.23 4.78
CA LYS A 176 -20.12 -19.22 5.17
C LYS A 176 -20.94 -18.05 4.61
N GLY A 177 -20.25 -16.97 4.23
CA GLY A 177 -20.82 -15.73 3.71
C GLY A 177 -21.42 -14.81 4.75
N THR A 178 -22.58 -15.17 5.30
CA THR A 178 -23.14 -14.46 6.47
C THR A 178 -22.79 -15.24 7.73
N THR A 179 -22.28 -14.56 8.75
CA THR A 179 -21.97 -15.20 10.03
C THR A 179 -22.39 -14.28 11.16
N LEU A 180 -23.31 -14.75 12.01
CA LEU A 180 -23.66 -14.03 13.23
C LEU A 180 -22.66 -14.32 14.35
N GLY A 181 -22.38 -13.31 15.15
CA GLY A 181 -21.46 -13.43 16.27
C GLY A 181 -21.76 -12.45 17.38
N LYS A 182 -21.07 -12.64 18.51
CA LYS A 182 -21.15 -11.76 19.66
C LYS A 182 -19.82 -11.68 20.40
N ILE A 183 -19.48 -10.48 20.88
CA ILE A 183 -18.46 -10.29 21.90
C ILE A 183 -19.19 -10.46 23.24
N GLU A 184 -18.79 -11.46 24.02
CA GLU A 184 -19.48 -11.86 25.24
C GLU A 184 -18.55 -11.80 26.45
N PHE A 185 -18.90 -10.93 27.41
CA PHE A 185 -18.29 -10.82 28.72
C PHE A 185 -18.97 -11.74 29.73
N GLU A 186 -18.20 -12.21 30.72
CA GLU A 186 -18.74 -13.00 31.82
C GLU A 186 -19.84 -12.24 32.57
N GLY A 187 -20.98 -12.89 32.80
CA GLY A 187 -22.14 -12.28 33.46
C GLY A 187 -23.00 -11.37 32.57
N GLN A 188 -22.66 -11.19 31.29
CA GLN A 188 -23.39 -10.32 30.35
C GLN A 188 -23.81 -11.11 29.09
N SER A 189 -24.71 -12.07 29.23
CA SER A 189 -25.17 -12.86 28.09
C SER A 189 -26.04 -12.04 27.14
N VAL A 190 -25.80 -12.16 25.84
CA VAL A 190 -26.61 -11.55 24.77
C VAL A 190 -27.01 -12.58 23.73
N ASN A 191 -28.21 -12.43 23.14
CA ASN A 191 -28.67 -13.28 22.06
C ASN A 191 -28.02 -12.87 20.73
N PHE A 192 -27.84 -13.82 19.81
CA PHE A 192 -27.49 -13.48 18.43
C PHE A 192 -28.59 -12.63 17.80
N ALA A 193 -28.19 -11.62 17.04
CA ALA A 193 -29.09 -10.72 16.34
C ALA A 193 -28.56 -10.48 14.92
N ASP A 194 -29.44 -10.64 13.92
CA ASP A 194 -29.13 -10.29 12.54
C ASP A 194 -29.59 -8.85 12.27
N PRO A 195 -28.66 -7.88 12.18
CA PRO A 195 -29.00 -6.48 11.94
C PRO A 195 -29.60 -6.26 10.54
N ASN A 196 -29.35 -7.16 9.59
CA ASN A 196 -29.84 -7.01 8.20
C ASN A 196 -31.36 -7.17 8.05
N LYS A 197 -32.05 -7.66 9.09
CA LYS A 197 -33.50 -7.71 9.14
C LYS A 197 -34.14 -6.33 9.37
N GLN A 198 -33.35 -5.36 9.83
CA GLN A 198 -33.76 -3.98 10.04
C GLN A 198 -33.36 -3.10 8.87
N ASN A 199 -34.07 -1.98 8.69
CA ASN A 199 -33.68 -0.96 7.72
C ASN A 199 -32.54 -0.09 8.29
N LEU A 200 -31.31 -0.58 8.23
CA LEU A 200 -30.13 0.10 8.78
C LEU A 200 -29.87 1.48 8.14
N ILE A 201 -30.30 1.68 6.89
CA ILE A 201 -30.27 2.99 6.21
C ILE A 201 -31.00 4.05 7.04
N ALA A 202 -32.16 3.71 7.62
CA ALA A 202 -32.93 4.64 8.44
C ALA A 202 -32.26 4.96 9.78
N GLU A 203 -31.46 4.03 10.32
CA GLU A 203 -30.74 4.25 11.58
C GLU A 203 -29.62 5.28 11.42
N VAL A 204 -28.88 5.22 10.31
CA VAL A 204 -27.71 6.08 10.06
C VAL A 204 -28.02 7.37 9.30
N SER A 205 -29.09 7.41 8.51
CA SER A 205 -29.50 8.63 7.79
C SER A 205 -29.73 9.79 8.75
N THR A 206 -29.34 10.99 8.32
CA THR A 206 -29.77 12.25 8.91
C THR A 206 -31.29 12.28 9.08
N LYS A 207 -31.75 12.94 10.14
CA LYS A 207 -33.18 13.09 10.46
C LYS A 207 -33.77 14.34 9.81
N ASP A 208 -32.93 15.34 9.58
CA ASP A 208 -33.29 16.63 9.00
C ASP A 208 -32.39 16.97 7.82
N VAL A 209 -32.85 17.91 6.98
CA VAL A 209 -32.05 18.45 5.88
C VAL A 209 -30.91 19.30 6.44
N LYS A 210 -29.70 19.07 5.95
CA LYS A 210 -28.50 19.87 6.27
C LYS A 210 -27.88 20.44 5.00
N VAL A 211 -27.31 21.63 5.08
CA VAL A 211 -26.69 22.29 3.93
C VAL A 211 -25.20 22.52 4.20
N TYR A 212 -24.36 22.06 3.27
CA TYR A 212 -22.91 22.21 3.30
C TYR A 212 -22.43 22.99 2.07
N GLY A 213 -21.35 23.77 2.20
CA GLY A 213 -20.88 24.63 1.10
C GLY A 213 -21.89 25.72 0.73
N LYS A 214 -22.59 26.29 1.72
CA LYS A 214 -23.64 27.29 1.51
C LYS A 214 -23.13 28.47 0.66
N GLY A 215 -23.88 28.83 -0.38
CA GLY A 215 -23.53 29.89 -1.33
C GLY A 215 -22.73 29.43 -2.55
N ASN A 216 -22.34 28.15 -2.61
CA ASN A 216 -21.75 27.58 -3.82
C ASN A 216 -22.76 27.51 -4.97
N ALA A 217 -22.25 27.60 -6.20
CA ALA A 217 -23.08 27.83 -7.38
C ALA A 217 -23.91 26.61 -7.84
N THR A 218 -23.46 25.39 -7.57
CA THR A 218 -24.11 24.16 -8.06
C THR A 218 -24.92 23.50 -6.95
N LYS A 219 -26.24 23.41 -7.09
CA LYS A 219 -27.09 22.79 -6.06
C LYS A 219 -27.12 21.27 -6.25
N VAL A 220 -26.59 20.52 -5.29
CA VAL A 220 -26.61 19.06 -5.31
C VAL A 220 -27.44 18.54 -4.15
N VAL A 221 -28.48 17.75 -4.44
CA VAL A 221 -29.18 16.98 -3.40
C VAL A 221 -28.41 15.70 -3.16
N ALA A 222 -28.01 15.46 -1.91
CA ALA A 222 -27.36 14.22 -1.49
C ALA A 222 -28.33 13.44 -0.59
N VAL A 223 -28.81 12.29 -1.07
CA VAL A 223 -29.68 11.40 -0.28
C VAL A 223 -28.81 10.56 0.64
N ASP A 224 -28.99 10.77 1.94
CA ASP A 224 -28.20 10.13 2.98
C ASP A 224 -28.67 8.70 3.24
N CYS A 225 -27.92 7.71 2.78
CA CYS A 225 -28.12 6.31 3.13
C CYS A 225 -27.02 5.78 4.05
N GLY A 226 -26.43 6.65 4.87
CA GLY A 226 -25.16 6.40 5.57
C GLY A 226 -23.98 6.93 4.77
N ILE A 227 -24.07 8.20 4.34
CA ILE A 227 -23.02 8.86 3.57
C ILE A 227 -21.75 9.02 4.43
N LYS A 228 -20.58 8.92 3.79
CA LYS A 228 -19.30 9.26 4.40
C LYS A 228 -18.98 10.74 4.20
N ASN A 229 -18.37 11.38 5.19
CA ASN A 229 -18.04 12.80 5.16
C ASN A 229 -17.25 13.18 3.91
N ASN A 230 -16.32 12.32 3.43
CA ASN A 230 -15.50 12.67 2.28
C ASN A 230 -16.28 12.83 0.97
N VAL A 231 -17.47 12.22 0.82
CA VAL A 231 -18.37 12.51 -0.32
C VAL A 231 -18.75 14.00 -0.31
N ILE A 232 -19.15 14.52 0.85
CA ILE A 232 -19.56 15.92 1.01
C ILE A 232 -18.37 16.85 0.76
N ARG A 233 -17.20 16.54 1.33
CA ARG A 233 -15.97 17.33 1.12
C ARG A 233 -15.64 17.45 -0.37
N LEU A 234 -15.70 16.34 -1.12
CA LEU A 234 -15.35 16.32 -2.55
C LEU A 234 -16.37 17.04 -3.43
N LEU A 235 -17.67 17.01 -3.07
CA LEU A 235 -18.71 17.81 -3.73
C LEU A 235 -18.50 19.30 -3.48
N VAL A 236 -18.33 19.70 -2.22
CA VAL A 236 -18.17 21.12 -1.84
C VAL A 236 -16.89 21.71 -2.45
N LYS A 237 -15.78 20.96 -2.46
CA LYS A 237 -14.52 21.35 -3.11
C LYS A 237 -14.67 21.64 -4.60
N ARG A 238 -15.67 21.02 -5.27
CA ARG A 238 -15.98 21.21 -6.69
C ARG A 238 -17.06 22.27 -6.94
N GLY A 239 -17.45 23.01 -5.92
CA GLY A 239 -18.39 24.12 -6.03
C GLY A 239 -19.86 23.72 -5.89
N ALA A 240 -20.16 22.62 -5.19
CA ALA A 240 -21.54 22.29 -4.83
C ALA A 240 -21.98 22.91 -3.50
N GLU A 241 -23.20 23.44 -3.48
CA GLU A 241 -24.00 23.59 -2.27
C GLU A 241 -24.76 22.27 -2.08
N VAL A 242 -24.36 21.50 -1.08
CA VAL A 242 -24.85 20.14 -0.84
C VAL A 242 -26.02 20.19 0.13
N HIS A 243 -27.20 19.80 -0.35
CA HIS A 243 -28.42 19.60 0.44
C HIS A 243 -28.49 18.13 0.84
N LEU A 244 -27.93 17.79 2.00
CA LEU A 244 -28.00 16.45 2.56
C LEU A 244 -29.41 16.21 3.10
N VAL A 245 -30.15 15.28 2.50
CA VAL A 245 -31.54 14.98 2.86
C VAL A 245 -31.68 13.59 3.47
N PRO A 246 -32.67 13.36 4.37
CA PRO A 246 -32.97 12.03 4.88
C PRO A 246 -33.26 11.02 3.76
N TRP A 247 -32.92 9.75 3.98
CA TRP A 247 -33.11 8.65 3.03
C TRP A 247 -34.54 8.56 2.43
N ASN A 248 -35.56 8.92 3.21
CA ASN A 248 -36.97 8.88 2.84
C ASN A 248 -37.56 10.25 2.45
N HIS A 249 -36.73 11.28 2.34
CA HIS A 249 -37.17 12.61 1.94
C HIS A 249 -37.75 12.59 0.52
N ASP A 250 -38.84 13.33 0.29
CA ASP A 250 -39.40 13.49 -1.06
C ASP A 250 -38.64 14.58 -1.83
N PHE A 251 -37.52 14.19 -2.43
CA PHE A 251 -36.72 15.06 -3.29
C PHE A 251 -37.28 15.20 -4.71
N THR A 252 -38.39 14.52 -5.05
CA THR A 252 -38.82 14.39 -6.45
C THR A 252 -39.22 15.71 -7.10
N LYS A 253 -39.70 16.65 -6.28
CA LYS A 253 -40.11 18.00 -6.69
C LYS A 253 -39.11 19.10 -6.33
N MET A 254 -38.00 18.76 -5.69
CA MET A 254 -36.96 19.74 -5.36
C MET A 254 -36.26 20.22 -6.63
N GLU A 255 -35.88 21.49 -6.66
CA GLU A 255 -34.96 22.02 -7.66
C GLU A 255 -33.52 21.71 -7.24
N TYR A 256 -32.74 21.17 -8.16
CA TYR A 256 -31.32 20.86 -8.00
C TYR A 256 -30.68 20.74 -9.38
N ASP A 257 -29.36 20.91 -9.45
CA ASP A 257 -28.58 20.74 -10.67
C ASP A 257 -28.09 19.30 -10.84
N GLY A 258 -27.97 18.56 -9.73
CA GLY A 258 -27.62 17.14 -9.71
C GLY A 258 -28.14 16.42 -8.47
N LEU A 259 -28.32 15.10 -8.59
CA LEU A 259 -28.77 14.21 -7.52
C LEU A 259 -27.69 13.16 -7.24
N LEU A 260 -27.30 13.04 -5.98
CA LEU A 260 -26.37 12.01 -5.50
C LEU A 260 -27.04 11.13 -4.46
N ILE A 261 -26.79 9.82 -4.52
CA ILE A 261 -27.25 8.85 -3.52
C ILE A 261 -26.03 8.08 -3.02
N ALA A 262 -25.73 8.16 -1.73
CA ALA A 262 -24.57 7.48 -1.15
C ALA A 262 -24.95 6.83 0.18
N GLY A 263 -24.40 5.66 0.43
CA GLY A 263 -24.68 4.90 1.64
C GLY A 263 -23.73 3.74 1.89
N GLY A 264 -24.07 2.95 2.91
CA GLY A 264 -23.27 1.83 3.35
C GLY A 264 -24.07 0.63 3.85
N PRO A 265 -24.87 0.76 4.93
CA PRO A 265 -25.33 -0.42 5.67
C PRO A 265 -26.64 -1.01 5.16
N GLY A 266 -26.79 -2.33 5.35
CA GLY A 266 -28.07 -3.02 5.31
C GLY A 266 -28.55 -3.45 3.92
N ASN A 267 -29.73 -4.05 3.91
CA ASN A 267 -30.38 -4.54 2.70
C ASN A 267 -31.10 -3.40 1.97
N PRO A 268 -30.69 -3.02 0.74
CA PRO A 268 -31.30 -1.91 0.02
C PRO A 268 -32.79 -2.15 -0.30
N ALA A 269 -33.23 -3.41 -0.40
CA ALA A 269 -34.62 -3.74 -0.68
C ALA A 269 -35.60 -3.31 0.43
N LEU A 270 -35.11 -3.03 1.65
CA LEU A 270 -35.93 -2.53 2.75
C LEU A 270 -36.21 -1.02 2.64
N ALA A 271 -35.47 -0.27 1.81
CA ALA A 271 -35.64 1.16 1.62
C ALA A 271 -36.71 1.51 0.55
N GLN A 272 -37.89 0.91 0.65
CA GLN A 272 -38.96 1.06 -0.35
C GLN A 272 -39.35 2.51 -0.64
N PRO A 273 -39.52 3.42 0.35
CA PRO A 273 -39.79 4.84 0.07
C PRO A 273 -38.76 5.49 -0.86
N LEU A 274 -37.48 5.21 -0.65
CA LEU A 274 -36.40 5.73 -1.49
C LEU A 274 -36.46 5.14 -2.90
N ILE A 275 -36.60 3.81 -3.02
CA ILE A 275 -36.71 3.13 -4.32
C ILE A 275 -37.85 3.74 -5.14
N GLN A 276 -39.00 4.01 -4.52
CA GLN A 276 -40.14 4.64 -5.20
C GLN A 276 -39.85 6.10 -5.60
N ASN A 277 -39.15 6.88 -4.77
CA ASN A 277 -38.79 8.25 -5.12
C ASN A 277 -37.80 8.31 -6.29
N VAL A 278 -36.79 7.43 -6.30
CA VAL A 278 -35.85 7.32 -7.43
C VAL A 278 -36.57 6.83 -8.68
N LYS A 279 -37.47 5.85 -8.56
CA LYS A 279 -38.27 5.35 -9.68
C LYS A 279 -39.08 6.46 -10.35
N LYS A 280 -39.72 7.34 -9.57
CA LYS A 280 -40.41 8.53 -10.08
C LYS A 280 -39.48 9.46 -10.88
N ILE A 281 -38.22 9.64 -10.44
CA ILE A 281 -37.23 10.41 -11.20
C ILE A 281 -36.91 9.73 -12.53
N LEU A 282 -36.62 8.42 -12.51
CA LEU A 282 -36.24 7.66 -13.71
C LEU A 282 -37.35 7.65 -14.77
N GLU A 283 -38.61 7.53 -14.36
CA GLU A 283 -39.81 7.52 -15.20
C GLU A 283 -40.25 8.92 -15.66
N SER A 284 -39.71 9.98 -15.05
CA SER A 284 -40.00 11.37 -15.44
C SER A 284 -39.13 11.88 -16.59
N ASP A 285 -39.48 13.08 -17.07
CA ASP A 285 -38.70 13.84 -18.06
C ASP A 285 -37.49 14.58 -17.47
N ARG A 286 -37.22 14.44 -16.17
CA ARG A 286 -36.05 15.04 -15.50
C ARG A 286 -34.73 14.51 -16.09
N LYS A 287 -33.75 15.40 -16.21
CA LYS A 287 -32.46 15.14 -16.90
C LYS A 287 -31.25 15.58 -16.09
N GLU A 288 -31.47 16.04 -14.87
CA GLU A 288 -30.43 16.35 -13.91
C GLU A 288 -29.57 15.10 -13.69
N PRO A 289 -28.24 15.20 -13.78
CA PRO A 289 -27.37 14.05 -13.58
C PRO A 289 -27.61 13.35 -12.25
N LEU A 290 -27.57 12.02 -12.30
CA LEU A 290 -27.79 11.16 -11.14
C LEU A 290 -26.53 10.31 -10.92
N PHE A 291 -25.95 10.39 -9.72
CA PHE A 291 -24.75 9.65 -9.34
C PHE A 291 -24.99 8.81 -8.07
N GLY A 292 -24.91 7.48 -8.19
CA GLY A 292 -25.01 6.55 -7.07
C GLY A 292 -23.66 6.02 -6.61
N ILE A 293 -23.44 5.94 -5.30
CA ILE A 293 -22.23 5.36 -4.67
C ILE A 293 -22.66 4.23 -3.73
N SER A 294 -22.09 3.03 -3.92
CA SER A 294 -22.35 1.82 -3.14
C SER A 294 -23.85 1.49 -3.04
N THR A 295 -24.51 1.81 -1.92
CA THR A 295 -25.97 1.71 -1.78
C THR A 295 -26.70 2.45 -2.90
N GLY A 296 -26.16 3.57 -3.39
CA GLY A 296 -26.71 4.31 -4.53
C GLY A 296 -26.81 3.46 -5.79
N ASN A 297 -25.79 2.67 -6.13
CA ASN A 297 -25.83 1.75 -7.28
C ASN A 297 -26.98 0.74 -7.14
N LEU A 298 -27.13 0.16 -5.94
CA LEU A 298 -28.17 -0.81 -5.64
C LEU A 298 -29.57 -0.18 -5.72
N ILE A 299 -29.76 1.01 -5.15
CA ILE A 299 -31.05 1.72 -5.15
C ILE A 299 -31.46 2.13 -6.58
N ILE A 300 -30.52 2.65 -7.38
CA ILE A 300 -30.78 3.00 -8.78
C ILE A 300 -31.15 1.75 -9.57
N GLY A 301 -30.40 0.65 -9.41
CA GLY A 301 -30.67 -0.62 -10.06
C GLY A 301 -32.06 -1.15 -9.71
N LEU A 302 -32.41 -1.18 -8.42
CA LEU A 302 -33.74 -1.60 -7.95
C LEU A 302 -34.86 -0.71 -8.49
N ALA A 303 -34.66 0.61 -8.50
CA ALA A 303 -35.64 1.56 -9.04
C ALA A 303 -35.82 1.41 -10.55
N ALA A 304 -34.76 1.06 -11.28
CA ALA A 304 -34.81 0.74 -12.70
C ALA A 304 -35.46 -0.62 -13.02
N GLY A 305 -35.57 -1.51 -12.02
CA GLY A 305 -36.18 -2.84 -12.14
C GLY A 305 -35.19 -4.02 -12.14
N ALA A 306 -33.90 -3.78 -11.87
CA ALA A 306 -32.95 -4.85 -11.58
C ALA A 306 -33.20 -5.45 -10.19
N LYS A 307 -32.50 -6.56 -9.88
CA LYS A 307 -32.58 -7.24 -8.57
C LYS A 307 -31.29 -7.09 -7.80
N SER A 308 -31.38 -7.07 -6.48
CA SER A 308 -30.24 -7.15 -5.57
C SER A 308 -30.25 -8.47 -4.79
N TYR A 309 -29.08 -8.99 -4.46
CA TYR A 309 -28.93 -10.21 -3.66
C TYR A 309 -27.85 -10.04 -2.57
N LYS A 310 -27.94 -10.81 -1.49
CA LYS A 310 -26.89 -10.87 -0.46
C LYS A 310 -25.75 -11.75 -0.98
N MET A 311 -24.53 -11.23 -0.94
CA MET A 311 -23.37 -11.89 -1.50
C MET A 311 -22.90 -13.04 -0.59
N PRO A 312 -22.57 -14.22 -1.14
CA PRO A 312 -21.86 -15.27 -0.40
C PRO A 312 -20.44 -14.85 -0.01
N MET A 313 -19.78 -14.01 -0.81
CA MET A 313 -18.50 -13.40 -0.47
C MET A 313 -18.63 -11.92 -0.74
N ALA A 314 -18.69 -11.14 0.33
CA ALA A 314 -18.79 -9.69 0.26
C ALA A 314 -17.47 -9.07 -0.21
N ASN A 315 -17.54 -7.93 -0.90
CA ASN A 315 -16.34 -7.16 -1.24
C ASN A 315 -16.09 -6.11 -0.16
N ARG A 316 -15.10 -6.40 0.69
CA ARG A 316 -14.67 -5.55 1.81
C ARG A 316 -13.15 -5.41 1.83
N GLY A 317 -12.65 -4.30 1.32
CA GLY A 317 -11.20 -4.10 1.16
C GLY A 317 -10.85 -2.75 0.55
N GLN A 318 -9.55 -2.43 0.57
CA GLN A 318 -8.97 -1.26 -0.12
C GLN A 318 -8.23 -1.67 -1.41
N ASN A 319 -8.32 -2.95 -1.79
CA ASN A 319 -7.56 -3.56 -2.86
C ASN A 319 -8.46 -4.27 -3.89
N GLN A 320 -9.71 -3.82 -4.04
CA GLN A 320 -10.69 -4.48 -4.92
C GLN A 320 -10.53 -3.97 -6.35
N PRO A 321 -10.16 -4.84 -7.31
CA PRO A 321 -9.97 -4.42 -8.69
C PRO A 321 -11.28 -4.42 -9.48
N VAL A 322 -11.53 -3.32 -10.17
CA VAL A 322 -12.68 -3.17 -11.07
C VAL A 322 -12.19 -2.82 -12.47
N LEU A 323 -12.89 -3.32 -13.47
CA LEU A 323 -12.64 -3.03 -14.88
C LEU A 323 -13.78 -2.17 -15.43
N ASN A 324 -13.44 -1.06 -16.08
CA ASN A 324 -14.41 -0.31 -16.86
C ASN A 324 -14.74 -1.09 -18.14
N VAL A 325 -16.01 -1.50 -18.27
CA VAL A 325 -16.47 -2.37 -19.37
C VAL A 325 -16.36 -1.68 -20.73
N THR A 326 -16.39 -0.35 -20.76
CA THR A 326 -16.42 0.43 -22.01
C THR A 326 -15.03 0.61 -22.63
N ASN A 327 -14.00 0.80 -21.80
CA ASN A 327 -12.67 1.18 -22.27
C ASN A 327 -11.53 0.26 -21.76
N ARG A 328 -11.88 -0.78 -20.98
CA ARG A 328 -10.97 -1.78 -20.41
C ARG A 328 -9.91 -1.25 -19.42
N GLN A 329 -10.03 -0.01 -18.95
CA GLN A 329 -9.16 0.48 -17.88
C GLN A 329 -9.52 -0.20 -16.56
N ALA A 330 -8.50 -0.63 -15.82
CA ALA A 330 -8.64 -1.20 -14.49
C ALA A 330 -8.32 -0.17 -13.40
N PHE A 331 -9.04 -0.25 -12.28
CA PHE A 331 -8.86 0.61 -11.12
C PHE A 331 -8.85 -0.22 -9.85
N ILE A 332 -8.04 0.18 -8.86
CA ILE A 332 -8.11 -0.37 -7.51
C ILE A 332 -9.05 0.50 -6.69
N THR A 333 -9.95 -0.13 -5.95
CA THR A 333 -11.05 0.56 -5.27
C THR A 333 -11.19 0.14 -3.82
N ALA A 334 -11.71 1.06 -3.00
CA ALA A 334 -12.23 0.77 -1.68
C ALA A 334 -13.69 0.33 -1.76
N GLN A 335 -14.02 -0.79 -1.14
CA GLN A 335 -15.36 -1.36 -1.12
C GLN A 335 -15.71 -1.85 0.29
N ASN A 336 -16.98 -1.71 0.64
CA ASN A 336 -17.52 -2.20 1.90
C ASN A 336 -19.01 -2.56 1.77
N HIS A 337 -19.34 -3.52 0.90
CA HIS A 337 -20.74 -3.93 0.68
C HIS A 337 -20.90 -5.47 0.76
N GLY A 338 -22.05 -5.89 1.29
CA GLY A 338 -22.47 -7.30 1.36
C GLY A 338 -23.66 -7.66 0.48
N TYR A 339 -24.19 -6.67 -0.27
CA TYR A 339 -25.24 -6.85 -1.26
C TYR A 339 -24.71 -6.38 -2.62
N ALA A 340 -25.13 -7.04 -3.69
CA ALA A 340 -24.76 -6.71 -5.06
C ALA A 340 -25.99 -6.69 -5.96
N LEU A 341 -25.86 -6.04 -7.12
CA LEU A 341 -26.86 -6.06 -8.17
C LEU A 341 -26.66 -7.29 -9.05
N GLU A 342 -27.74 -7.92 -9.52
CA GLU A 342 -27.65 -8.94 -10.57
C GLU A 342 -27.09 -8.31 -11.86
N ASN A 343 -26.26 -9.06 -12.58
CA ASN A 343 -25.64 -8.59 -13.84
C ASN A 343 -26.67 -8.39 -14.97
N THR A 344 -27.86 -8.99 -14.85
CA THR A 344 -28.96 -8.79 -15.80
C THR A 344 -29.67 -7.47 -15.50
N LEU A 345 -29.49 -6.49 -16.38
CA LEU A 345 -30.07 -5.16 -16.24
C LEU A 345 -31.30 -4.98 -17.15
N PRO A 346 -32.27 -4.12 -16.74
CA PRO A 346 -33.42 -3.78 -17.56
C PRO A 346 -33.02 -2.96 -18.80
N ALA A 347 -33.92 -2.89 -19.78
CA ALA A 347 -33.68 -2.14 -21.02
C ALA A 347 -33.29 -0.68 -20.76
N GLY A 348 -32.34 -0.16 -21.53
CA GLY A 348 -31.80 1.20 -21.38
C GLY A 348 -30.68 1.34 -20.35
N TRP A 349 -30.31 0.26 -19.65
CA TRP A 349 -29.21 0.23 -18.69
C TRP A 349 -28.10 -0.73 -19.11
N LYS A 350 -26.85 -0.34 -18.84
CA LYS A 350 -25.65 -1.13 -19.13
C LYS A 350 -24.74 -1.20 -17.91
N PRO A 351 -23.98 -2.30 -17.73
CA PRO A 351 -22.91 -2.33 -16.76
C PRO A 351 -21.83 -1.31 -17.13
N LEU A 352 -21.35 -0.57 -16.14
CA LEU A 352 -20.27 0.41 -16.30
C LEU A 352 -18.93 -0.17 -15.81
N PHE A 353 -18.94 -0.79 -14.64
CA PHE A 353 -17.79 -1.48 -14.07
C PHE A 353 -18.13 -2.93 -13.70
N THR A 354 -17.13 -3.79 -13.69
CA THR A 354 -17.23 -5.19 -13.25
C THR A 354 -16.03 -5.57 -12.40
N ASN A 355 -16.25 -6.35 -11.34
CA ASN A 355 -15.18 -6.82 -10.47
C ASN A 355 -14.28 -7.81 -11.23
N VAL A 356 -12.97 -7.59 -11.20
CA VAL A 356 -12.02 -8.46 -11.93
C VAL A 356 -11.89 -9.84 -11.27
N ASN A 357 -12.14 -9.94 -9.96
CA ASN A 357 -11.97 -11.19 -9.22
C ASN A 357 -13.18 -12.12 -9.33
N ASP A 358 -14.40 -11.59 -9.14
CA ASP A 358 -15.62 -12.39 -9.00
C ASP A 358 -16.73 -12.06 -10.01
N GLN A 359 -16.47 -11.13 -10.93
CA GLN A 359 -17.37 -10.74 -12.03
C GLN A 359 -18.72 -10.17 -11.58
N THR A 360 -18.82 -9.73 -10.32
CA THR A 360 -20.00 -9.02 -9.82
C THR A 360 -20.09 -7.61 -10.41
N ASN A 361 -21.31 -7.05 -10.42
CA ASN A 361 -21.53 -5.69 -10.91
C ASN A 361 -20.87 -4.66 -10.00
N GLU A 362 -20.11 -3.75 -10.60
CA GLU A 362 -19.41 -2.68 -9.88
C GLU A 362 -19.90 -1.28 -10.27
N GLY A 363 -20.94 -1.22 -11.09
CA GLY A 363 -21.55 0.02 -11.54
C GLY A 363 -22.46 -0.18 -12.74
N ILE A 364 -23.38 0.76 -12.91
CA ILE A 364 -24.33 0.80 -14.01
C ILE A 364 -24.40 2.20 -14.61
N MET A 365 -24.82 2.30 -15.86
CA MET A 365 -25.13 3.57 -16.50
C MET A 365 -26.37 3.43 -17.38
N HIS A 366 -27.11 4.53 -17.53
CA HIS A 366 -28.17 4.62 -18.53
C HIS A 366 -27.54 4.90 -19.91
N GLU A 367 -28.11 4.33 -20.97
CA GLU A 367 -27.58 4.45 -22.34
C GLU A 367 -27.57 5.88 -22.89
N SER A 368 -28.61 6.67 -22.61
CA SER A 368 -28.78 8.05 -23.11
C SER A 368 -28.90 9.13 -22.03
N LYS A 369 -29.44 8.84 -20.84
CA LYS A 369 -29.59 9.80 -19.73
C LYS A 369 -28.28 9.92 -18.93
N PRO A 370 -27.99 11.06 -18.27
CA PRO A 370 -26.77 11.27 -17.48
C PRO A 370 -26.85 10.60 -16.10
N PHE A 371 -27.27 9.32 -16.05
CA PHE A 371 -27.46 8.55 -14.83
C PHE A 371 -26.43 7.44 -14.74
N PHE A 372 -25.73 7.34 -13.62
CA PHE A 372 -24.80 6.26 -13.35
C PHE A 372 -24.69 5.96 -11.86
N GLY A 373 -24.24 4.74 -11.56
CA GLY A 373 -23.90 4.30 -10.23
C GLY A 373 -22.58 3.54 -10.25
N VAL A 374 -21.86 3.58 -9.14
CA VAL A 374 -20.70 2.74 -8.86
C VAL A 374 -20.90 2.02 -7.52
N GLN A 375 -20.50 0.77 -7.44
CA GLN A 375 -20.68 -0.07 -6.26
C GLN A 375 -19.58 0.16 -5.21
N PHE A 376 -18.44 0.67 -5.64
CA PHE A 376 -17.31 1.07 -4.80
C PHE A 376 -17.40 2.52 -4.33
N HIS A 377 -16.47 2.93 -3.48
CA HIS A 377 -16.40 4.25 -2.85
C HIS A 377 -15.28 5.11 -3.46
N PRO A 378 -15.56 5.97 -4.47
CA PRO A 378 -14.54 6.83 -5.07
C PRO A 378 -14.05 7.94 -4.13
N GLU A 379 -14.82 8.23 -3.08
CA GLU A 379 -14.39 9.12 -2.00
C GLU A 379 -13.36 8.48 -1.07
N VAL A 380 -13.21 7.15 -1.10
CA VAL A 380 -12.30 6.37 -0.25
C VAL A 380 -12.32 6.80 1.22
N SER A 381 -11.21 7.10 1.86
CA SER A 381 -11.14 7.44 3.29
C SER A 381 -11.70 6.29 4.16
N PRO A 382 -10.98 5.16 4.29
CA PRO A 382 -9.64 4.90 3.74
C PRO A 382 -9.64 4.23 2.36
N GLY A 383 -8.48 4.24 1.69
CA GLY A 383 -8.26 3.50 0.43
C GLY A 383 -7.75 4.36 -0.74
N PRO A 384 -7.58 3.73 -1.92
CA PRO A 384 -6.89 4.30 -3.09
C PRO A 384 -7.68 5.39 -3.82
N THR A 385 -7.11 6.58 -3.97
CA THR A 385 -7.76 7.76 -4.61
C THR A 385 -7.83 7.68 -6.15
N ASP A 386 -7.88 6.47 -6.71
CA ASP A 386 -7.72 6.23 -8.15
C ASP A 386 -8.98 6.55 -8.97
N THR A 387 -10.14 6.66 -8.32
CA THR A 387 -11.46 6.86 -8.95
C THR A 387 -12.14 8.18 -8.58
N GLU A 388 -11.41 9.14 -8.00
CA GLU A 388 -11.95 10.47 -7.65
C GLU A 388 -12.47 11.23 -8.89
N TYR A 389 -11.94 10.93 -10.08
CA TYR A 389 -12.38 11.53 -11.36
C TYR A 389 -13.89 11.33 -11.66
N LEU A 390 -14.56 10.39 -10.98
CA LEU A 390 -16.00 10.20 -11.10
C LEU A 390 -16.79 11.41 -10.57
N PHE A 391 -16.26 12.13 -9.57
CA PHE A 391 -16.81 13.42 -9.16
C PHE A 391 -16.65 14.46 -10.27
N ASP A 392 -15.48 14.56 -10.90
CA ASP A 392 -15.27 15.47 -12.04
C ASP A 392 -16.20 15.14 -13.22
N SER A 393 -16.46 13.85 -13.45
CA SER A 393 -17.40 13.37 -14.44
C SER A 393 -18.83 13.82 -14.13
N PHE A 394 -19.26 13.68 -12.86
CA PHE A 394 -20.57 14.14 -12.41
C PHE A 394 -20.77 15.65 -12.62
N PHE A 395 -19.81 16.49 -12.22
CA PHE A 395 -19.89 17.94 -12.46
C PHE A 395 -19.81 18.29 -13.95
N SER A 396 -19.07 17.53 -14.75
CA SER A 396 -19.04 17.70 -16.20
C SER A 396 -20.40 17.41 -16.85
N LEU A 397 -21.15 16.42 -16.37
CA LEU A 397 -22.52 16.15 -16.81
C LEU A 397 -23.45 17.31 -16.46
N ILE A 398 -23.32 17.88 -15.26
CA ILE A 398 -24.13 19.03 -14.82
C ILE A 398 -23.87 20.23 -15.73
N LYS A 399 -22.58 20.55 -15.95
CA LYS A 399 -22.15 21.71 -16.74
C LYS A 399 -22.50 21.60 -18.22
N LYS A 400 -22.34 20.41 -18.82
CA LYS A 400 -22.62 20.21 -20.27
C LYS A 400 -24.11 20.10 -20.58
N GLY A 401 -24.92 19.55 -19.66
CA GLY A 401 -26.37 19.45 -19.83
C GLY A 401 -26.82 18.48 -20.93
N LYS A 402 -27.95 18.83 -21.58
CA LYS A 402 -28.76 17.93 -22.42
C LYS A 402 -27.94 17.22 -23.52
N GLY A 403 -28.10 15.89 -23.60
CA GLY A 403 -27.49 15.04 -24.64
C GLY A 403 -26.12 14.47 -24.29
N THR A 404 -25.58 14.81 -23.13
CA THR A 404 -24.30 14.27 -22.64
C THR A 404 -24.51 12.89 -22.00
N THR A 405 -23.73 11.90 -22.44
CA THR A 405 -23.73 10.54 -21.85
C THR A 405 -22.57 10.38 -20.87
N VAL A 406 -22.68 9.42 -19.96
CA VAL A 406 -21.65 9.11 -18.96
C VAL A 406 -20.32 8.78 -19.63
N THR A 407 -20.33 7.93 -20.67
CA THR A 407 -19.12 7.57 -21.42
C THR A 407 -18.40 8.79 -22.03
N SER A 408 -19.12 9.85 -22.40
CA SER A 408 -18.53 11.03 -23.03
C SER A 408 -17.72 11.94 -22.08
N VAL A 409 -17.85 11.74 -20.77
CA VAL A 409 -17.13 12.50 -19.73
C VAL A 409 -16.11 11.65 -18.96
N LEU A 410 -16.06 10.34 -19.19
CA LEU A 410 -15.05 9.47 -18.58
C LEU A 410 -13.66 9.70 -19.23
N PRO A 411 -12.58 9.46 -18.48
CA PRO A 411 -11.23 9.47 -19.03
C PRO A 411 -11.12 8.54 -20.24
N LYS A 412 -10.47 9.01 -21.30
CA LYS A 412 -10.11 8.18 -22.44
C LYS A 412 -8.80 7.45 -22.14
N PRO A 413 -8.64 6.18 -22.56
CA PRO A 413 -7.37 5.48 -22.43
C PRO A 413 -6.25 6.28 -23.11
N ALA A 414 -5.18 6.57 -22.36
CA ALA A 414 -3.99 7.24 -22.90
C ALA A 414 -3.11 6.28 -23.71
N LEU A 415 -3.11 5.00 -23.32
CA LEU A 415 -2.47 3.90 -24.02
C LEU A 415 -3.50 2.82 -24.33
N VAL A 416 -3.24 2.07 -25.40
CA VAL A 416 -3.96 0.85 -25.75
C VAL A 416 -2.89 -0.20 -25.99
N ALA A 417 -2.84 -1.22 -25.14
CA ALA A 417 -1.87 -2.29 -25.25
C ALA A 417 -2.06 -3.01 -26.59
N SER A 418 -1.00 -3.01 -27.39
CA SER A 418 -0.85 -3.94 -28.49
C SER A 418 0.16 -5.00 -28.03
N ARG A 419 -0.18 -6.27 -28.21
CA ARG A 419 0.78 -7.35 -27.92
C ARG A 419 2.01 -7.16 -28.80
N ILE A 420 3.18 -7.23 -28.19
CA ILE A 420 4.43 -7.11 -28.90
C ILE A 420 4.76 -8.48 -29.47
N GLU A 421 4.80 -8.58 -30.80
CA GLU A 421 5.27 -9.79 -31.48
C GLU A 421 6.80 -9.90 -31.34
N VAL A 422 7.23 -10.94 -30.64
CA VAL A 422 8.63 -11.37 -30.49
C VAL A 422 8.72 -12.90 -30.55
N SER A 423 9.78 -13.38 -31.19
CA SER A 423 10.03 -14.81 -31.41
C SER A 423 11.25 -15.32 -30.65
N LYS A 424 12.23 -14.45 -30.36
CA LYS A 424 13.45 -14.77 -29.62
C LYS A 424 13.92 -13.56 -28.80
N VAL A 425 13.96 -13.73 -27.48
CA VAL A 425 14.36 -12.69 -26.54
C VAL A 425 15.74 -12.99 -25.95
N LEU A 426 16.63 -12.01 -26.01
CA LEU A 426 17.88 -11.99 -25.26
C LEU A 426 17.64 -11.39 -23.87
N ILE A 427 18.04 -12.12 -22.83
CA ILE A 427 17.94 -11.71 -21.43
C ILE A 427 19.35 -11.53 -20.89
N LEU A 428 19.65 -10.34 -20.37
CA LEU A 428 20.93 -10.04 -19.74
C LEU A 428 20.86 -10.35 -18.23
N GLY A 429 21.70 -11.30 -17.78
CA GLY A 429 21.88 -11.62 -16.36
C GLY A 429 22.73 -10.59 -15.62
N SER A 430 22.96 -10.82 -14.33
CA SER A 430 23.63 -9.87 -13.43
C SER A 430 25.13 -9.69 -13.66
N GLY A 431 25.80 -10.69 -14.24
CA GLY A 431 27.26 -10.74 -14.19
C GLY A 431 27.77 -11.44 -12.93
N GLY A 432 28.95 -11.06 -12.46
CA GLY A 432 29.47 -11.54 -11.18
C GLY A 432 28.72 -10.93 -9.99
N LEU A 433 28.68 -11.64 -8.85
CA LEU A 433 28.10 -11.11 -7.62
C LEU A 433 29.03 -10.03 -7.04
N SER A 434 28.46 -8.87 -6.68
CA SER A 434 29.16 -7.78 -6.02
C SER A 434 28.32 -7.18 -4.90
N ILE A 435 28.94 -6.45 -3.96
CA ILE A 435 28.18 -5.72 -2.93
C ILE A 435 27.21 -4.77 -3.63
N GLY A 436 25.93 -4.83 -3.25
CA GLY A 436 24.85 -4.07 -3.89
C GLY A 436 24.20 -4.75 -5.11
N GLN A 437 24.81 -5.81 -5.67
CA GLN A 437 24.22 -6.65 -6.72
C GLN A 437 24.44 -8.14 -6.43
N ALA A 438 23.47 -8.76 -5.75
CA ALA A 438 23.58 -10.15 -5.32
C ALA A 438 22.63 -11.08 -6.12
N GLY A 439 22.19 -12.17 -5.49
CA GLY A 439 21.37 -13.23 -6.12
C GLY A 439 19.93 -12.85 -6.44
N GLU A 440 19.47 -11.64 -6.12
CA GLU A 440 18.14 -11.14 -6.48
C GLU A 440 17.88 -11.18 -8.00
N PHE A 441 18.93 -10.98 -8.79
CA PHE A 441 18.86 -10.96 -10.25
C PHE A 441 18.88 -12.36 -10.86
N ASP A 442 19.52 -13.33 -10.19
CA ASP A 442 19.46 -14.73 -10.59
C ASP A 442 18.01 -15.26 -10.49
N TYR A 443 17.31 -14.91 -9.40
CA TYR A 443 15.88 -15.19 -9.24
C TYR A 443 15.05 -14.49 -10.31
N SER A 444 15.29 -13.19 -10.52
CA SER A 444 14.52 -12.34 -11.41
C SER A 444 14.59 -12.79 -12.87
N GLY A 445 15.79 -12.98 -13.41
CA GLY A 445 15.95 -13.42 -14.79
C GLY A 445 15.43 -14.84 -15.04
N SER A 446 15.45 -15.72 -14.04
CA SER A 446 14.84 -17.05 -14.14
C SER A 446 13.31 -16.98 -14.23
N GLN A 447 12.67 -16.05 -13.52
CA GLN A 447 11.23 -15.80 -13.66
C GLN A 447 10.88 -15.24 -15.03
N ALA A 448 11.76 -14.41 -15.60
CA ALA A 448 11.59 -13.88 -16.96
C ALA A 448 11.59 -14.99 -18.00
N VAL A 449 12.56 -15.92 -17.94
CA VAL A 449 12.62 -17.10 -18.81
C VAL A 449 11.32 -17.90 -18.72
N LYS A 450 10.84 -18.15 -17.50
CA LYS A 450 9.58 -18.86 -17.27
C LYS A 450 8.39 -18.17 -17.95
N ALA A 451 8.27 -16.85 -17.78
CA ALA A 451 7.19 -16.07 -18.38
C ALA A 451 7.22 -16.14 -19.92
N MET A 452 8.42 -16.01 -20.51
CA MET A 452 8.64 -16.10 -21.95
C MET A 452 8.28 -17.48 -22.51
N LYS A 453 8.70 -18.55 -21.82
CA LYS A 453 8.37 -19.93 -22.24
C LYS A 453 6.88 -20.23 -22.21
N GLU A 454 6.16 -19.71 -21.21
CA GLU A 454 4.70 -19.85 -21.16
C GLU A 454 3.98 -19.14 -22.32
N GLU A 455 4.57 -18.09 -22.90
CA GLU A 455 4.05 -17.40 -24.09
C GLU A 455 4.70 -17.91 -25.40
N ASN A 456 5.40 -19.05 -25.36
CA ASN A 456 6.08 -19.68 -26.51
C ASN A 456 7.17 -18.82 -27.17
N VAL A 457 7.84 -17.96 -26.39
CA VAL A 457 8.95 -17.12 -26.85
C VAL A 457 10.29 -17.83 -26.58
N ARG A 458 11.17 -17.94 -27.58
CA ARG A 458 12.51 -18.52 -27.40
C ARG A 458 13.40 -17.60 -26.57
N THR A 459 14.24 -18.18 -25.73
CA THR A 459 15.03 -17.45 -24.74
C THR A 459 16.52 -17.69 -24.90
N VAL A 460 17.27 -16.61 -25.02
CA VAL A 460 18.74 -16.60 -24.94
C VAL A 460 19.15 -15.88 -23.67
N LEU A 461 19.97 -16.51 -22.84
CA LEU A 461 20.48 -15.91 -21.61
C LEU A 461 21.98 -15.66 -21.73
N MET A 462 22.43 -14.47 -21.36
CA MET A 462 23.84 -14.18 -21.10
C MET A 462 24.07 -14.00 -19.60
N ASN A 463 24.93 -14.83 -19.02
CA ASN A 463 25.41 -14.64 -17.65
C ASN A 463 26.79 -15.32 -17.48
N PRO A 464 27.88 -14.58 -17.18
CA PRO A 464 29.20 -15.16 -16.97
C PRO A 464 29.34 -15.92 -15.64
N ASN A 465 28.42 -15.73 -14.69
CA ASN A 465 28.47 -16.42 -13.40
C ASN A 465 28.03 -17.88 -13.54
N ILE A 466 29.01 -18.78 -13.72
CA ILE A 466 28.80 -20.23 -13.83
C ILE A 466 28.13 -20.87 -12.60
N ALA A 467 28.20 -20.20 -11.44
CA ALA A 467 27.62 -20.68 -10.19
C ALA A 467 26.19 -20.17 -9.98
N SER A 468 25.66 -19.36 -10.90
CA SER A 468 24.30 -18.86 -10.82
C SER A 468 23.30 -20.01 -10.96
N VAL A 469 22.26 -19.98 -10.12
CA VAL A 469 21.10 -20.87 -10.29
C VAL A 469 20.46 -20.62 -11.66
N GLN A 470 20.48 -19.37 -12.15
CA GLN A 470 19.92 -18.99 -13.43
C GLN A 470 20.47 -19.80 -14.61
N THR A 471 21.73 -20.24 -14.54
CA THR A 471 22.40 -21.01 -15.61
C THR A 471 22.39 -22.52 -15.37
N ASN A 472 21.97 -22.98 -14.19
CA ASN A 472 21.94 -24.39 -13.78
C ASN A 472 20.50 -24.90 -13.54
N GLU A 473 19.48 -24.13 -13.87
CA GLU A 473 18.07 -24.54 -13.80
C GLU A 473 17.75 -25.60 -14.87
N VAL A 474 16.81 -26.49 -14.55
CA VAL A 474 16.25 -27.47 -15.48
C VAL A 474 14.73 -27.29 -15.59
N GLY A 475 14.19 -27.43 -16.80
CA GLY A 475 12.75 -27.29 -17.06
C GLY A 475 12.33 -25.86 -17.45
N LEU A 476 11.21 -25.38 -16.90
CA LEU A 476 10.55 -24.13 -17.38
C LEU A 476 11.35 -22.84 -17.16
N LYS A 477 12.38 -22.85 -16.31
CA LYS A 477 13.21 -21.68 -16.02
C LYS A 477 14.57 -21.70 -16.73
N GLN A 478 14.91 -22.81 -17.41
CA GLN A 478 16.14 -22.91 -18.18
C GLN A 478 15.97 -22.17 -19.49
N ALA A 479 16.90 -21.28 -19.84
CA ALA A 479 16.89 -20.65 -21.16
C ALA A 479 17.17 -21.69 -22.27
N ASP A 480 16.70 -21.43 -23.50
CA ASP A 480 16.94 -22.35 -24.63
C ASP A 480 18.39 -22.32 -25.10
N SER A 481 19.08 -21.19 -24.91
CA SER A 481 20.52 -21.06 -25.14
C SER A 481 21.15 -20.19 -24.06
N VAL A 482 22.32 -20.60 -23.55
CA VAL A 482 23.03 -19.91 -22.47
C VAL A 482 24.45 -19.58 -22.93
N TYR A 483 24.84 -18.32 -22.79
CA TYR A 483 26.17 -17.81 -23.11
C TYR A 483 26.89 -17.36 -21.83
N PHE A 484 27.96 -18.06 -21.48
CA PHE A 484 28.86 -17.70 -20.38
C PHE A 484 29.88 -16.64 -20.81
N LEU A 485 29.38 -15.47 -21.21
CA LEU A 485 30.19 -14.36 -21.71
C LEU A 485 30.03 -13.13 -20.81
N PRO A 486 31.03 -12.24 -20.73
CA PRO A 486 30.92 -10.99 -19.99
C PRO A 486 29.74 -10.13 -20.48
N ILE A 487 29.05 -9.45 -19.56
CA ILE A 487 27.96 -8.53 -19.89
C ILE A 487 28.55 -7.15 -20.24
N THR A 488 29.16 -7.08 -21.43
CA THR A 488 29.71 -5.83 -21.98
C THR A 488 29.18 -5.59 -23.39
N PRO A 489 29.13 -4.33 -23.87
CA PRO A 489 28.59 -4.03 -25.19
C PRO A 489 29.23 -4.83 -26.32
N GLN A 490 30.54 -5.12 -26.22
CA GLN A 490 31.27 -5.93 -27.20
C GLN A 490 30.69 -7.34 -27.31
N PHE A 491 30.63 -8.09 -26.20
CA PHE A 491 30.17 -9.48 -26.23
C PHE A 491 28.67 -9.59 -26.49
N VAL A 492 27.87 -8.66 -25.95
CA VAL A 492 26.43 -8.65 -26.23
C VAL A 492 26.16 -8.40 -27.72
N THR A 493 26.94 -7.54 -28.37
CA THR A 493 26.85 -7.33 -29.83
C THR A 493 27.14 -8.62 -30.60
N GLU A 494 28.14 -9.40 -30.20
CA GLU A 494 28.46 -10.67 -30.87
C GLU A 494 27.34 -11.71 -30.69
N VAL A 495 26.73 -11.79 -29.50
CA VAL A 495 25.56 -12.66 -29.28
C VAL A 495 24.36 -12.19 -30.11
N ILE A 496 24.11 -10.89 -30.21
CA ILE A 496 23.05 -10.34 -31.08
C ILE A 496 23.28 -10.73 -32.56
N LYS A 497 24.52 -10.67 -33.05
CA LYS A 497 24.87 -11.08 -34.42
C LYS A 497 24.61 -12.56 -34.67
N ALA A 498 24.97 -13.41 -33.70
CA ALA A 498 24.85 -14.86 -33.79
C ALA A 498 23.39 -15.34 -33.66
N GLU A 499 22.67 -14.83 -32.66
CA GLU A 499 21.33 -15.31 -32.30
C GLU A 499 20.20 -14.59 -33.03
N ARG A 500 20.42 -13.35 -33.50
CA ARG A 500 19.41 -12.48 -34.12
C ARG A 500 18.11 -12.41 -33.29
N PRO A 501 18.18 -12.00 -32.00
CA PRO A 501 16.98 -11.80 -31.19
C PRO A 501 16.18 -10.60 -31.72
N ASP A 502 14.86 -10.66 -31.62
CA ASP A 502 13.95 -9.54 -31.93
C ASP A 502 13.49 -8.78 -30.67
N GLY A 503 13.81 -9.30 -29.48
CA GLY A 503 13.58 -8.64 -28.19
C GLY A 503 14.79 -8.68 -27.24
N LEU A 504 14.92 -7.67 -26.38
CA LEU A 504 15.94 -7.56 -25.33
C LEU A 504 15.30 -7.21 -23.98
N ILE A 505 15.61 -7.99 -22.95
CA ILE A 505 15.36 -7.66 -21.54
C ILE A 505 16.68 -7.24 -20.88
N LEU A 506 16.72 -5.99 -20.43
CA LEU A 506 17.88 -5.37 -19.77
C LEU A 506 17.60 -4.92 -18.32
N GLY A 507 16.34 -4.94 -17.86
CA GLY A 507 15.93 -4.48 -16.53
C GLY A 507 15.94 -5.54 -15.42
N MET A 508 16.54 -6.71 -15.66
CA MET A 508 16.49 -7.85 -14.72
C MET A 508 17.87 -8.36 -14.27
N GLY A 509 18.96 -7.75 -14.78
CA GLY A 509 20.36 -8.07 -14.43
C GLY A 509 21.07 -6.97 -13.64
N GLY A 510 20.31 -6.16 -12.89
CA GLY A 510 20.83 -5.03 -12.12
C GLY A 510 21.53 -3.96 -12.98
N GLN A 511 22.45 -3.19 -12.38
CA GLN A 511 23.09 -2.05 -13.04
C GLN A 511 23.97 -2.45 -14.21
N THR A 512 24.70 -3.57 -14.11
CA THR A 512 25.56 -4.09 -15.18
C THR A 512 24.79 -4.30 -16.48
N ALA A 513 23.66 -5.02 -16.43
CA ALA A 513 22.82 -5.26 -17.59
C ALA A 513 22.18 -3.97 -18.12
N LEU A 514 21.71 -3.11 -17.21
CA LEU A 514 21.06 -1.85 -17.56
C LEU A 514 22.02 -0.91 -18.28
N ASN A 515 23.21 -0.65 -17.72
CA ASN A 515 24.24 0.19 -18.32
C ASN A 515 24.71 -0.37 -19.68
N CYS A 516 24.89 -1.69 -19.78
CA CYS A 516 25.25 -2.34 -21.05
C CYS A 516 24.17 -2.13 -22.12
N GLY A 517 22.89 -2.32 -21.77
CA GLY A 517 21.76 -2.10 -22.67
C GLY A 517 21.61 -0.65 -23.13
N VAL A 518 21.77 0.31 -22.20
CA VAL A 518 21.76 1.75 -22.51
C VAL A 518 22.90 2.11 -23.47
N GLU A 519 24.09 1.56 -23.26
CA GLU A 519 25.24 1.82 -24.14
C GLU A 519 25.05 1.23 -25.55
N LEU A 520 24.47 0.03 -25.67
CA LEU A 520 24.12 -0.57 -26.96
C LEU A 520 23.08 0.28 -27.72
N PHE A 521 22.12 0.85 -27.00
CA PHE A 521 21.14 1.77 -27.55
C PHE A 521 21.80 3.06 -28.06
N LYS A 522 22.64 3.70 -27.24
CA LYS A 522 23.39 4.92 -27.60
C LYS A 522 24.29 4.72 -28.82
N ARG A 523 24.90 3.55 -28.96
CA ARG A 523 25.73 3.18 -30.13
C ARG A 523 24.92 2.82 -31.38
N GLY A 524 23.60 2.73 -31.29
CA GLY A 524 22.72 2.36 -32.40
C GLY A 524 22.72 0.87 -32.75
N VAL A 525 23.36 0.01 -31.95
CA VAL A 525 23.45 -1.43 -32.21
C VAL A 525 22.06 -2.07 -32.20
N LEU A 526 21.22 -1.74 -31.22
CA LEU A 526 19.87 -2.31 -31.14
C LEU A 526 19.04 -1.98 -32.39
N LYS A 527 19.20 -0.76 -32.94
CA LYS A 527 18.53 -0.33 -34.16
C LYS A 527 19.08 -1.02 -35.40
N GLU A 528 20.41 -1.17 -35.51
CA GLU A 528 21.08 -1.86 -36.62
C GLU A 528 20.60 -3.31 -36.79
N TYR A 529 20.41 -4.02 -35.67
CA TYR A 529 20.01 -5.43 -35.67
C TYR A 529 18.49 -5.65 -35.50
N GLY A 530 17.68 -4.59 -35.40
CA GLY A 530 16.24 -4.68 -35.25
C GLY A 530 15.76 -5.25 -33.91
N VAL A 531 16.55 -5.08 -32.85
CA VAL A 531 16.27 -5.61 -31.50
C VAL A 531 15.41 -4.62 -30.71
N LYS A 532 14.19 -5.02 -30.33
CA LYS A 532 13.29 -4.19 -29.52
C LYS A 532 13.63 -4.32 -28.05
N VAL A 533 13.69 -3.21 -27.31
CA VAL A 533 13.74 -3.26 -25.84
C VAL A 533 12.34 -3.58 -25.33
N LEU A 534 12.21 -4.64 -24.51
CA LEU A 534 10.93 -5.09 -23.97
C LEU A 534 10.72 -4.56 -22.55
N GLY A 535 9.53 -4.02 -22.29
CA GLY A 535 9.19 -3.32 -21.05
C GLY A 535 9.53 -1.84 -21.11
N THR A 536 10.09 -1.29 -20.04
CA THR A 536 10.45 0.13 -19.93
C THR A 536 11.48 0.53 -21.00
N SER A 537 11.22 1.65 -21.67
CA SER A 537 12.09 2.19 -22.73
C SER A 537 13.46 2.62 -22.20
N VAL A 538 14.47 2.69 -23.08
CA VAL A 538 15.81 3.17 -22.69
C VAL A 538 15.77 4.64 -22.32
N GLU A 539 14.91 5.41 -22.98
CA GLU A 539 14.67 6.82 -22.70
C GLU A 539 14.14 7.02 -21.27
N SER A 540 13.13 6.23 -20.87
CA SER A 540 12.61 6.23 -19.50
C SER A 540 13.67 5.82 -18.48
N ILE A 541 14.48 4.81 -18.79
CA ILE A 541 15.59 4.37 -17.93
C ILE A 541 16.63 5.48 -17.77
N MET A 542 17.03 6.13 -18.87
CA MET A 542 17.96 7.26 -18.81
C MET A 542 17.40 8.40 -17.98
N ALA A 543 16.10 8.68 -18.08
CA ALA A 543 15.43 9.71 -17.29
C ALA A 543 15.38 9.41 -15.79
N THR A 544 15.49 8.14 -15.36
CA THR A 544 15.55 7.78 -13.94
C THR A 544 16.98 7.66 -13.40
N GLU A 545 17.95 7.34 -14.26
CA GLU A 545 19.35 7.12 -13.86
C GLU A 545 20.19 8.42 -13.87
N ASP A 546 19.85 9.36 -14.76
CA ASP A 546 20.44 10.71 -14.79
C ASP A 546 19.67 11.62 -13.82
N ARG A 547 20.38 12.22 -12.87
CA ARG A 547 19.76 12.94 -11.76
C ARG A 547 19.18 14.29 -12.19
N GLN A 548 19.74 14.93 -13.23
CA GLN A 548 19.19 16.16 -13.78
C GLN A 548 17.92 15.87 -14.58
N LEU A 549 17.94 14.87 -15.47
CA LEU A 549 16.76 14.48 -16.23
C LEU A 549 15.61 14.04 -15.32
N PHE A 550 15.94 13.33 -14.23
CA PHE A 550 14.95 12.93 -13.24
C PHE A 550 14.30 14.13 -12.55
N SER A 551 15.11 15.10 -12.13
CA SER A 551 14.63 16.37 -11.56
C SER A 551 13.71 17.10 -12.53
N ASP A 552 14.13 17.26 -13.79
CA ASP A 552 13.36 17.94 -14.83
C ASP A 552 12.00 17.25 -15.05
N LYS A 553 11.97 15.92 -15.11
CA LYS A 553 10.74 15.12 -15.26
C LYS A 553 9.78 15.31 -14.09
N LEU A 554 10.28 15.36 -12.86
CA LEU A 554 9.42 15.58 -11.70
C LEU A 554 8.88 17.01 -11.65
N ASN A 555 9.67 17.99 -12.09
CA ASN A 555 9.24 19.38 -12.21
C ASN A 555 8.12 19.56 -13.25
N GLU A 556 8.10 18.78 -14.34
CA GLU A 556 7.02 18.81 -15.36
C GLU A 556 5.63 18.54 -14.77
N ILE A 557 5.54 17.77 -13.68
CA ILE A 557 4.29 17.42 -12.98
C ILE A 557 4.14 18.09 -11.61
N ASN A 558 5.00 19.07 -11.29
CA ASN A 558 5.03 19.79 -10.02
C ASN A 558 5.23 18.87 -8.79
N GLU A 559 5.96 17.78 -8.96
CA GLU A 559 6.31 16.88 -7.87
C GLU A 559 7.52 17.38 -7.07
N LYS A 560 7.60 16.96 -5.81
CA LYS A 560 8.57 17.50 -4.85
C LYS A 560 9.84 16.65 -4.82
N ILE A 561 10.96 17.29 -5.14
CA ILE A 561 12.31 16.80 -4.85
C ILE A 561 12.96 17.69 -3.80
N ALA A 562 13.92 17.16 -3.06
CA ALA A 562 14.72 18.01 -2.20
C ALA A 562 15.56 18.98 -3.05
N PRO A 563 15.76 20.24 -2.61
CA PRO A 563 16.58 21.21 -3.34
C PRO A 563 17.94 20.61 -3.65
N SER A 564 18.28 20.55 -4.94
CA SER A 564 19.46 19.83 -5.42
C SER A 564 20.00 20.40 -6.73
N PHE A 565 21.29 20.11 -6.98
CA PHE A 565 21.97 20.43 -8.23
C PHE A 565 22.78 19.23 -8.69
N ALA A 566 22.60 18.83 -9.96
CA ALA A 566 23.48 17.88 -10.62
C ALA A 566 24.76 18.61 -11.07
N VAL A 567 25.92 18.06 -10.72
CA VAL A 567 27.22 18.69 -10.95
C VAL A 567 28.24 17.68 -11.47
N GLU A 568 29.16 18.16 -12.30
CA GLU A 568 30.20 17.35 -12.96
C GLU A 568 31.62 17.73 -12.49
N SER A 569 31.73 18.66 -11.55
CA SER A 569 33.00 19.11 -10.99
C SER A 569 32.92 19.36 -9.49
N ILE A 570 34.06 19.28 -8.81
CA ILE A 570 34.17 19.60 -7.38
C ILE A 570 33.86 21.08 -7.12
N GLU A 571 34.28 21.97 -8.02
CA GLU A 571 34.01 23.40 -7.88
C GLU A 571 32.52 23.71 -7.89
N ASP A 572 31.78 23.09 -8.82
CA ASP A 572 30.34 23.28 -8.90
C ASP A 572 29.61 22.59 -7.75
N ALA A 573 30.11 21.46 -7.26
CA ALA A 573 29.60 20.83 -6.04
C ALA A 573 29.68 21.78 -4.82
N LEU A 574 30.80 22.50 -4.68
CA LEU A 574 30.97 23.49 -3.62
C LEU A 574 29.97 24.65 -3.76
N LYS A 575 29.80 25.19 -4.97
CA LYS A 575 28.82 26.27 -5.25
C LYS A 575 27.40 25.82 -4.94
N ALA A 576 27.04 24.60 -5.36
CA ALA A 576 25.73 24.00 -5.09
C ALA A 576 25.48 23.88 -3.57
N ALA A 577 26.46 23.37 -2.82
CA ALA A 577 26.32 23.23 -1.37
C ALA A 577 26.22 24.58 -0.64
N ASP A 578 26.95 25.60 -1.09
CA ASP A 578 26.82 26.96 -0.53
C ASP A 578 25.45 27.58 -0.83
N SER A 579 24.85 27.27 -1.99
CA SER A 579 23.49 27.72 -2.33
C SER A 579 22.39 26.99 -1.56
N ILE A 580 22.56 25.69 -1.29
CA ILE A 580 21.58 24.87 -0.55
C ILE A 580 21.69 25.10 0.96
N GLY A 581 22.92 25.23 1.46
CA GLY A 581 23.25 25.24 2.88
C GLY A 581 23.54 23.83 3.43
N TYR A 582 24.61 23.71 4.21
CA TYR A 582 24.98 22.47 4.89
C TYR A 582 24.04 22.12 6.06
N PRO A 583 23.86 20.82 6.40
CA PRO A 583 24.45 19.65 5.75
C PRO A 583 23.78 19.30 4.41
N VAL A 584 24.59 18.85 3.45
CA VAL A 584 24.13 18.33 2.15
C VAL A 584 24.41 16.83 2.03
N MET A 585 23.69 16.13 1.16
CA MET A 585 23.94 14.76 0.74
C MET A 585 24.52 14.80 -0.68
N ILE A 586 25.53 13.99 -0.97
CA ILE A 586 25.92 13.69 -2.36
C ILE A 586 25.49 12.28 -2.76
N ARG A 587 25.01 12.12 -3.99
CA ARG A 587 24.70 10.81 -4.60
C ARG A 587 25.23 10.70 -6.02
N SER A 588 25.79 9.55 -6.38
CA SER A 588 26.31 9.29 -7.73
C SER A 588 25.18 8.99 -8.74
N ALA A 589 25.34 9.42 -9.99
CA ALA A 589 24.50 8.98 -11.12
C ALA A 589 24.96 7.62 -11.67
N TYR A 590 24.05 6.87 -12.32
CA TYR A 590 24.30 5.54 -12.92
C TYR A 590 24.92 4.49 -11.97
N ALA A 591 24.61 4.60 -10.68
CA ALA A 591 25.13 3.76 -9.63
C ALA A 591 24.00 3.28 -8.71
N LEU A 592 24.24 2.18 -7.98
CA LEU A 592 23.31 1.64 -6.99
C LEU A 592 23.98 1.46 -5.63
N GLY A 593 23.18 1.24 -4.58
CA GLY A 593 23.69 0.88 -3.26
C GLY A 593 24.49 1.98 -2.57
N GLY A 594 24.24 3.25 -2.92
CA GLY A 594 24.94 4.40 -2.33
C GLY A 594 26.42 4.50 -2.70
N LEU A 595 26.88 3.86 -3.79
CA LEU A 595 28.27 3.93 -4.20
C LEU A 595 28.71 5.39 -4.43
N GLY A 596 29.75 5.84 -3.70
CA GLY A 596 30.24 7.22 -3.76
C GLY A 596 29.31 8.27 -3.11
N SER A 597 28.28 7.84 -2.38
CA SER A 597 27.32 8.74 -1.75
C SER A 597 27.67 9.01 -0.28
N GLY A 598 27.24 10.14 0.27
CA GLY A 598 27.44 10.44 1.69
C GLY A 598 26.99 11.82 2.14
N ILE A 599 26.77 11.94 3.45
CA ILE A 599 26.39 13.21 4.11
C ILE A 599 27.65 14.06 4.30
N CYS A 600 27.57 15.30 3.84
CA CYS A 600 28.60 16.32 3.96
C CYS A 600 28.10 17.39 4.94
N PRO A 601 28.57 17.41 6.20
CA PRO A 601 28.22 18.44 7.16
C PRO A 601 28.95 19.77 6.94
N ASN A 602 30.02 19.74 6.15
CA ASN A 602 30.88 20.89 5.87
C ASN A 602 31.61 20.72 4.53
N LYS A 603 32.30 21.80 4.14
CA LYS A 603 33.05 21.92 2.89
C LYS A 603 34.15 20.87 2.76
N GLU A 604 34.88 20.59 3.84
CA GLU A 604 36.00 19.66 3.83
C GLU A 604 35.54 18.23 3.51
N THR A 605 34.41 17.82 4.10
CA THR A 605 33.82 16.50 3.84
C THR A 605 33.31 16.40 2.41
N LEU A 606 32.72 17.48 1.88
CA LEU A 606 32.23 17.51 0.51
C LEU A 606 33.35 17.33 -0.52
N VAL A 607 34.49 17.99 -0.33
CA VAL A 607 35.66 17.84 -1.23
C VAL A 607 36.18 16.40 -1.21
N ASP A 608 36.34 15.80 -0.02
CA ASP A 608 36.82 14.42 0.11
C ASP A 608 35.88 13.41 -0.57
N LEU A 609 34.57 13.51 -0.31
CA LEU A 609 33.59 12.57 -0.85
C LEU A 609 33.35 12.77 -2.35
N SER A 610 33.24 14.00 -2.83
CA SER A 610 33.06 14.28 -4.26
C SER A 610 34.26 13.84 -5.09
N THR A 611 35.49 14.01 -4.59
CA THR A 611 36.71 13.51 -5.25
C THR A 611 36.65 11.99 -5.45
N LYS A 612 36.20 11.25 -4.43
CA LYS A 612 36.02 9.79 -4.51
C LYS A 612 34.90 9.41 -5.46
N ALA A 613 33.78 10.14 -5.44
CA ALA A 613 32.63 9.88 -6.28
C ALA A 613 32.98 10.07 -7.77
N PHE A 614 33.67 11.15 -8.13
CA PHE A 614 34.05 11.44 -9.52
C PHE A 614 35.06 10.44 -10.12
N ALA A 615 35.74 9.64 -9.31
CA ALA A 615 36.55 8.53 -9.79
C ALA A 615 35.71 7.35 -10.32
N MET A 616 34.40 7.31 -10.00
CA MET A 616 33.49 6.22 -10.31
C MET A 616 32.32 6.63 -11.21
N THR A 617 31.93 7.91 -11.19
CA THR A 617 30.86 8.47 -12.01
C THR A 617 31.26 9.84 -12.55
N ASN A 618 30.65 10.26 -13.66
CA ASN A 618 30.90 11.58 -14.23
C ASN A 618 30.00 12.67 -13.62
N GLN A 619 28.96 12.29 -12.87
CA GLN A 619 27.96 13.22 -12.33
C GLN A 619 27.57 12.81 -10.92
N ILE A 620 27.48 13.81 -10.02
CA ILE A 620 26.89 13.65 -8.69
C ILE A 620 25.74 14.64 -8.49
N LEU A 621 24.78 14.29 -7.65
CA LEU A 621 23.72 15.17 -7.17
C LEU A 621 24.09 15.68 -5.79
N VAL A 622 24.20 17.00 -5.61
CA VAL A 622 24.32 17.65 -4.30
C VAL A 622 22.93 18.09 -3.87
N GLU A 623 22.43 17.55 -2.77
CA GLU A 623 21.04 17.71 -2.31
C GLU A 623 20.97 18.15 -0.85
N ARG A 624 19.93 18.91 -0.49
CA ARG A 624 19.62 19.24 0.91
C ARG A 624 19.45 17.97 1.74
N SER A 625 20.10 17.90 2.89
CA SER A 625 19.91 16.77 3.80
C SER A 625 18.48 16.73 4.35
N VAL A 626 17.87 15.55 4.25
CA VAL A 626 16.60 15.16 4.90
C VAL A 626 16.83 14.11 5.99
N THR A 627 18.02 14.10 6.60
CA THR A 627 18.36 13.13 7.66
C THR A 627 17.33 13.17 8.80
N GLY A 628 16.87 11.99 9.23
CA GLY A 628 15.87 11.85 10.29
C GLY A 628 14.41 11.84 9.80
N TRP A 629 14.16 12.08 8.51
CA TRP A 629 12.84 11.86 7.91
C TRP A 629 12.56 10.37 7.77
N LYS A 630 11.27 9.99 7.77
CA LYS A 630 10.85 8.61 7.54
C LYS A 630 11.19 8.23 6.10
N GLU A 631 11.84 7.10 5.89
CA GLU A 631 12.13 6.59 4.55
C GLU A 631 11.11 5.50 4.20
N ILE A 632 10.35 5.74 3.13
CA ILE A 632 9.23 4.90 2.70
C ILE A 632 9.44 4.51 1.23
N GLU A 633 9.30 3.23 0.93
CA GLU A 633 9.44 2.70 -0.43
C GLU A 633 8.14 2.08 -0.95
N TYR A 634 7.91 2.18 -2.26
CA TYR A 634 6.82 1.49 -2.95
C TYR A 634 7.34 0.70 -4.14
N GLU A 635 6.79 -0.50 -4.29
CA GLU A 635 6.96 -1.36 -5.46
C GLU A 635 5.73 -1.18 -6.36
N VAL A 636 5.96 -0.64 -7.55
CA VAL A 636 4.89 -0.23 -8.47
C VAL A 636 4.97 -1.07 -9.74
N VAL A 637 3.81 -1.49 -10.22
CA VAL A 637 3.69 -2.23 -11.48
C VAL A 637 2.75 -1.47 -12.40
N ARG A 638 3.20 -1.22 -13.63
CA ARG A 638 2.42 -0.54 -14.67
C ARG A 638 2.46 -1.34 -15.96
N ASP A 639 1.29 -1.65 -16.53
CA ASP A 639 1.19 -2.33 -17.81
C ASP A 639 1.06 -1.37 -19.01
N ALA A 640 1.05 -1.95 -20.21
CA ALA A 640 0.92 -1.21 -21.47
C ALA A 640 -0.48 -0.62 -21.71
N ASP A 641 -1.49 -1.01 -20.92
CA ASP A 641 -2.86 -0.45 -20.92
C ASP A 641 -3.00 0.72 -19.93
N ASP A 642 -1.88 1.15 -19.34
CA ASP A 642 -1.82 2.21 -18.32
C ASP A 642 -2.52 1.85 -16.99
N ASN A 643 -2.78 0.56 -16.76
CA ASN A 643 -3.17 0.08 -15.43
C ASN A 643 -1.92 0.13 -14.54
N CYS A 644 -2.04 0.74 -13.36
CA CYS A 644 -0.90 1.00 -12.47
C CYS A 644 -1.30 0.72 -11.02
N VAL A 645 -0.55 -0.16 -10.35
CA VAL A 645 -0.85 -0.64 -8.99
C VAL A 645 0.39 -0.61 -8.11
N THR A 646 0.21 -0.46 -6.80
CA THR A 646 1.28 -0.58 -5.81
C THR A 646 1.21 -1.95 -5.12
N VAL A 647 2.22 -2.78 -5.33
CA VAL A 647 2.22 -4.19 -4.91
C VAL A 647 2.73 -4.35 -3.48
N CYS A 648 3.69 -3.52 -3.08
CA CYS A 648 4.25 -3.54 -1.73
C CYS A 648 4.64 -2.14 -1.30
N ASN A 649 4.57 -1.89 -0.01
CA ASN A 649 5.13 -0.72 0.63
C ASN A 649 6.01 -1.17 1.79
N MET A 650 7.07 -0.42 2.02
CA MET A 650 8.09 -0.71 3.02
C MET A 650 8.39 0.57 3.81
N GLU A 651 8.60 0.41 5.11
CA GLU A 651 9.05 1.48 6.00
C GLU A 651 10.39 1.09 6.59
N ASN A 652 11.37 1.98 6.47
CA ASN A 652 12.65 1.80 7.13
C ASN A 652 12.49 2.20 8.60
N VAL A 653 12.92 1.31 9.49
CA VAL A 653 12.99 1.57 10.93
C VAL A 653 14.11 2.56 11.22
N ASP A 654 15.22 2.44 10.49
CA ASP A 654 16.27 3.44 10.45
C ASP A 654 15.84 4.59 9.54
N ALA A 655 15.93 5.83 10.03
CA ALA A 655 15.52 7.02 9.28
C ALA A 655 16.50 7.35 8.14
N MET A 656 16.07 8.25 7.25
CA MET A 656 16.92 8.81 6.18
C MET A 656 18.32 9.19 6.71
N GLY A 657 19.35 8.79 5.98
CA GLY A 657 20.76 8.93 6.36
C GLY A 657 21.48 7.59 6.55
N VAL A 658 20.71 6.50 6.70
CA VAL A 658 21.17 5.12 6.48
C VAL A 658 20.62 4.67 5.12
N HIS A 659 21.42 3.97 4.32
CA HIS A 659 20.97 3.52 3.00
C HIS A 659 19.95 2.38 3.15
N THR A 660 18.87 2.38 2.35
CA THR A 660 17.80 1.35 2.36
C THR A 660 18.32 -0.09 2.44
N GLY A 661 19.31 -0.42 1.60
CA GLY A 661 19.97 -1.72 1.55
C GLY A 661 20.70 -2.16 2.84
N ASP A 662 20.93 -1.22 3.77
CA ASP A 662 21.60 -1.41 5.07
C ASP A 662 20.63 -1.22 6.25
N SER A 663 19.44 -0.67 6.01
CA SER A 663 18.42 -0.38 7.01
C SER A 663 17.65 -1.64 7.44
N VAL A 664 17.15 -1.64 8.66
CA VAL A 664 16.07 -2.57 9.05
C VAL A 664 14.76 -2.09 8.42
N VAL A 665 14.12 -2.96 7.65
CA VAL A 665 12.90 -2.63 6.89
C VAL A 665 11.73 -3.49 7.36
N VAL A 666 10.54 -2.89 7.46
CA VAL A 666 9.28 -3.59 7.72
C VAL A 666 8.29 -3.44 6.56
N ALA A 667 7.50 -4.49 6.31
CA ALA A 667 6.43 -4.50 5.31
C ALA A 667 5.17 -5.15 5.90
N PRO A 668 3.98 -4.52 5.78
CA PRO A 668 3.75 -3.15 5.29
C PRO A 668 4.28 -2.10 6.26
N ALA A 669 4.26 -0.83 5.86
CA ALA A 669 4.50 0.33 6.71
C ALA A 669 3.56 0.32 7.94
N GLN A 670 4.07 0.81 9.09
CA GLN A 670 3.44 0.68 10.40
C GLN A 670 3.04 2.02 11.02
N THR A 671 3.75 3.12 10.68
CA THR A 671 3.57 4.42 11.37
C THR A 671 2.88 5.49 10.53
N LEU A 672 2.33 5.13 9.37
CA LEU A 672 1.65 6.06 8.47
C LEU A 672 0.14 6.12 8.76
N SER A 673 -0.41 7.33 8.74
CA SER A 673 -1.85 7.56 8.59
C SER A 673 -2.33 7.16 7.19
N ASN A 674 -3.64 6.98 7.00
CA ASN A 674 -4.20 6.73 5.66
C ASN A 674 -3.92 7.91 4.72
N ALA A 675 -3.98 9.16 5.20
CA ALA A 675 -3.66 10.32 4.39
C ALA A 675 -2.22 10.30 3.87
N GLU A 676 -1.24 10.02 4.72
CA GLU A 676 0.18 9.91 4.32
C GLU A 676 0.39 8.75 3.35
N PHE A 677 -0.14 7.57 3.67
CA PHE A 677 -0.02 6.37 2.85
C PHE A 677 -0.60 6.58 1.45
N GLN A 678 -1.84 7.09 1.36
CA GLN A 678 -2.52 7.28 0.08
C GLN A 678 -1.94 8.44 -0.72
N MET A 679 -1.41 9.49 -0.07
CA MET A 679 -0.66 10.56 -0.73
C MET A 679 0.57 9.99 -1.45
N LEU A 680 1.44 9.28 -0.72
CA LEU A 680 2.66 8.71 -1.31
C LEU A 680 2.35 7.63 -2.35
N ARG A 681 1.34 6.78 -2.11
CA ARG A 681 0.86 5.81 -3.09
C ARG A 681 0.41 6.50 -4.38
N ARG A 682 -0.40 7.57 -4.27
CA ARG A 682 -0.90 8.29 -5.45
C ARG A 682 0.22 9.00 -6.21
N THR A 683 1.15 9.64 -5.50
CA THR A 683 2.35 10.23 -6.10
C THR A 683 3.16 9.16 -6.83
N SER A 684 3.34 7.98 -6.25
CA SER A 684 4.02 6.85 -6.90
C SER A 684 3.37 6.51 -8.25
N VAL A 685 2.05 6.34 -8.28
CA VAL A 685 1.30 6.04 -9.51
C VAL A 685 1.42 7.15 -10.55
N ASN A 686 1.38 8.42 -10.13
CA ASN A 686 1.51 9.58 -11.02
C ASN A 686 2.91 9.66 -11.64
N VAL A 687 3.96 9.54 -10.83
CA VAL A 687 5.37 9.59 -11.25
C VAL A 687 5.69 8.46 -12.22
N VAL A 688 5.31 7.23 -11.87
CA VAL A 688 5.56 6.03 -12.70
C VAL A 688 4.85 6.13 -14.05
N ARG A 689 3.62 6.65 -14.07
CA ARG A 689 2.89 6.92 -15.32
C ARG A 689 3.58 8.01 -16.15
N HIS A 690 4.00 9.11 -15.52
CA HIS A 690 4.66 10.22 -16.21
C HIS A 690 6.01 9.82 -16.82
N LEU A 691 6.81 9.01 -16.11
CA LEU A 691 8.07 8.47 -16.59
C LEU A 691 7.91 7.42 -17.71
N GLY A 692 6.67 6.97 -17.99
CA GLY A 692 6.39 6.00 -19.05
C GLY A 692 6.89 4.59 -18.75
N ILE A 693 6.96 4.21 -17.47
CA ILE A 693 7.42 2.88 -17.04
C ILE A 693 6.43 1.81 -17.50
N VAL A 694 6.95 0.70 -18.05
CA VAL A 694 6.15 -0.46 -18.50
C VAL A 694 6.82 -1.73 -17.95
N GLY A 695 6.27 -2.27 -16.88
CA GLY A 695 6.88 -3.33 -16.08
C GLY A 695 6.79 -3.01 -14.60
N GLU A 696 7.89 -3.20 -13.89
CA GLU A 696 8.02 -2.92 -12.46
C GLU A 696 9.05 -1.81 -12.22
N CYS A 697 8.86 -1.08 -11.12
CA CYS A 697 9.87 -0.18 -10.56
C CYS A 697 9.71 -0.01 -9.05
N ASN A 698 10.81 0.39 -8.41
CA ASN A 698 10.84 0.84 -7.02
C ASN A 698 10.91 2.38 -6.98
N ILE A 699 10.18 3.01 -6.06
CA ILE A 699 10.24 4.45 -5.79
C ILE A 699 10.44 4.69 -4.29
N GLN A 700 11.28 5.67 -3.94
CA GLN A 700 11.65 5.99 -2.56
C GLN A 700 11.27 7.42 -2.19
N PHE A 701 10.78 7.59 -0.96
CA PHE A 701 10.36 8.87 -0.40
C PHE A 701 11.02 9.14 0.94
N ALA A 702 11.33 10.41 1.19
CA ALA A 702 11.50 10.94 2.53
C ALA A 702 10.20 11.65 2.94
N LEU A 703 9.55 11.20 4.02
CA LEU A 703 8.37 11.81 4.60
C LEU A 703 8.73 12.49 5.93
N HIS A 704 8.35 13.76 6.08
CA HIS A 704 8.58 14.51 7.30
C HIS A 704 7.83 13.86 8.47
N PRO A 705 8.47 13.64 9.64
CA PRO A 705 7.90 12.80 10.69
C PRO A 705 6.67 13.40 11.39
N THR A 706 6.44 14.71 11.24
CA THR A 706 5.37 15.45 11.92
C THR A 706 4.54 16.35 10.99
N SER A 707 4.58 16.12 9.67
CA SER A 707 3.77 16.86 8.70
C SER A 707 3.54 16.04 7.43
N MET A 708 2.73 16.55 6.50
CA MET A 708 2.51 15.96 5.18
C MET A 708 3.59 16.31 4.15
N GLU A 709 4.68 16.96 4.57
CA GLU A 709 5.79 17.32 3.67
C GLU A 709 6.58 16.06 3.29
N TYR A 710 6.86 15.89 2.00
CA TYR A 710 7.66 14.78 1.50
C TYR A 710 8.54 15.23 0.33
N CYS A 711 9.55 14.43 0.03
CA CYS A 711 10.37 14.54 -1.18
C CYS A 711 10.55 13.15 -1.80
N ILE A 712 10.55 13.08 -3.12
CA ILE A 712 10.96 11.90 -3.88
C ILE A 712 12.50 11.85 -3.89
N ILE A 713 13.06 10.69 -3.55
CA ILE A 713 14.51 10.48 -3.47
C ILE A 713 15.04 9.91 -4.79
N GLU A 714 14.45 8.82 -5.25
CA GLU A 714 14.79 8.20 -6.52
C GLU A 714 13.71 7.23 -7.01
N VAL A 715 13.79 6.88 -8.30
CA VAL A 715 13.02 5.80 -8.94
C VAL A 715 14.01 4.86 -9.60
N ASN A 716 13.91 3.56 -9.29
CA ASN A 716 14.68 2.51 -9.92
C ASN A 716 13.80 1.80 -10.96
N ALA A 717 13.96 2.11 -12.24
CA ALA A 717 13.17 1.57 -13.35
C ALA A 717 13.61 0.15 -13.79
N ARG A 718 13.91 -0.71 -12.81
CA ARG A 718 14.36 -2.09 -12.97
C ARG A 718 14.02 -2.89 -11.73
N LEU A 719 14.08 -4.22 -11.86
CA LEU A 719 14.07 -5.08 -10.68
C LEU A 719 15.26 -4.76 -9.77
N SER A 720 15.07 -4.99 -8.48
CA SER A 720 15.95 -4.54 -7.42
C SER A 720 15.95 -5.54 -6.26
N ARG A 721 16.77 -5.27 -5.25
CA ARG A 721 16.69 -6.00 -3.97
C ARG A 721 15.32 -5.80 -3.31
N SER A 722 14.79 -4.58 -3.36
CA SER A 722 13.48 -4.23 -2.81
C SER A 722 12.36 -5.02 -3.50
N SER A 723 12.42 -5.19 -4.82
CA SER A 723 11.42 -5.98 -5.57
C SER A 723 11.50 -7.48 -5.28
N ALA A 724 12.71 -8.02 -5.10
CA ALA A 724 12.87 -9.40 -4.65
C ALA A 724 12.33 -9.61 -3.22
N LEU A 725 12.62 -8.69 -2.30
CA LEU A 725 12.10 -8.68 -0.93
C LEU A 725 10.56 -8.62 -0.93
N ALA A 726 9.98 -7.69 -1.68
CA ALA A 726 8.55 -7.52 -1.82
C ALA A 726 7.86 -8.75 -2.43
N SER A 727 8.47 -9.38 -3.43
CA SER A 727 7.94 -10.61 -4.03
C SER A 727 7.85 -11.74 -3.03
N LYS A 728 8.84 -11.84 -2.13
CA LYS A 728 8.79 -12.80 -1.02
C LYS A 728 7.72 -12.39 -0.01
N ALA A 729 7.76 -11.14 0.47
CA ALA A 729 6.88 -10.64 1.51
C ALA A 729 5.38 -10.79 1.17
N THR A 730 5.03 -10.58 -0.09
CA THR A 730 3.64 -10.58 -0.60
C THR A 730 3.23 -11.91 -1.23
N GLY A 731 4.19 -12.71 -1.72
CA GLY A 731 3.93 -13.82 -2.63
C GLY A 731 3.58 -13.40 -4.07
N TYR A 732 3.63 -12.11 -4.39
CA TYR A 732 3.38 -11.55 -5.72
C TYR A 732 4.67 -11.61 -6.56
N PRO A 733 4.76 -12.41 -7.64
CA PRO A 733 6.02 -12.64 -8.34
C PRO A 733 6.33 -11.49 -9.32
N LEU A 734 6.85 -10.36 -8.82
CA LEU A 734 7.07 -9.12 -9.58
C LEU A 734 7.85 -9.35 -10.88
N ALA A 735 8.96 -10.09 -10.83
CA ALA A 735 9.78 -10.37 -12.00
C ALA A 735 9.04 -11.14 -13.11
N PHE A 736 8.21 -12.11 -12.74
CA PHE A 736 7.41 -12.90 -13.68
C PHE A 736 6.34 -12.02 -14.34
N ILE A 737 5.68 -11.18 -13.55
CA ILE A 737 4.61 -10.28 -14.01
C ILE A 737 5.18 -9.18 -14.90
N ALA A 738 6.31 -8.58 -14.52
CA ALA A 738 7.03 -7.60 -15.33
C ALA A 738 7.43 -8.18 -16.70
N ALA A 739 7.87 -9.44 -16.77
CA ALA A 739 8.18 -10.10 -18.03
C ALA A 739 6.94 -10.34 -18.92
N LYS A 740 5.79 -10.69 -18.35
CA LYS A 740 4.52 -10.79 -19.10
C LYS A 740 4.07 -9.41 -19.62
N ILE A 741 4.19 -8.38 -18.79
CA ILE A 741 3.89 -6.99 -19.16
C ILE A 741 4.80 -6.52 -20.31
N ALA A 742 6.07 -6.91 -20.30
CA ALA A 742 7.03 -6.60 -21.36
C ALA A 742 6.64 -7.17 -22.74
N LEU A 743 5.70 -8.12 -22.79
CA LEU A 743 5.08 -8.66 -24.02
C LEU A 743 3.76 -7.95 -24.40
N GLY A 744 3.35 -6.92 -23.65
CA GLY A 744 2.10 -6.21 -23.83
C GLY A 744 0.87 -6.91 -23.24
N ILE A 745 1.06 -7.86 -22.30
CA ILE A 745 -0.06 -8.52 -21.61
C ILE A 745 -0.49 -7.67 -20.41
N PRO A 746 -1.75 -7.21 -20.35
CA PRO A 746 -2.20 -6.34 -19.27
C PRO A 746 -2.47 -7.13 -17.97
N LEU A 747 -2.37 -6.44 -16.83
CA LEU A 747 -2.50 -7.01 -15.48
C LEU A 747 -3.78 -7.84 -15.27
N PRO A 748 -4.97 -7.45 -15.77
CA PRO A 748 -6.18 -8.24 -15.61
C PRO A 748 -6.12 -9.61 -16.32
N GLU A 749 -5.29 -9.76 -17.36
CA GLU A 749 -5.12 -11.01 -18.11
C GLU A 749 -4.03 -11.92 -17.53
N ILE A 750 -3.17 -11.38 -16.66
CA ILE A 750 -2.13 -12.16 -15.98
C ILE A 750 -2.74 -12.80 -14.74
N LYS A 751 -2.58 -14.13 -14.60
CA LYS A 751 -3.14 -14.88 -13.47
C LYS A 751 -2.33 -14.69 -12.18
N ASN A 752 -3.00 -14.53 -11.04
CA ASN A 752 -2.37 -14.68 -9.73
C ASN A 752 -2.12 -16.16 -9.45
N VAL A 753 -0.84 -16.56 -9.47
CA VAL A 753 -0.39 -17.94 -9.25
C VAL A 753 -0.60 -18.45 -7.83
N VAL A 754 -0.76 -17.56 -6.84
CA VAL A 754 -0.98 -17.94 -5.43
C VAL A 754 -2.44 -18.29 -5.18
N SER A 755 -3.38 -17.47 -5.66
CA SER A 755 -4.82 -17.72 -5.48
C SER A 755 -5.35 -18.76 -6.48
N GLY A 756 -4.75 -18.82 -7.68
CA GLY A 756 -5.18 -19.69 -8.76
C GLY A 756 -6.51 -19.29 -9.41
N LYS A 757 -7.18 -18.24 -8.92
CA LYS A 757 -8.53 -17.82 -9.35
C LYS A 757 -8.65 -16.34 -9.69
N THR A 758 -7.76 -15.49 -9.18
CA THR A 758 -7.78 -14.04 -9.43
C THR A 758 -6.70 -13.64 -10.43
N SER A 759 -6.72 -12.39 -10.89
CA SER A 759 -5.66 -11.81 -11.73
C SER A 759 -4.53 -11.19 -10.90
N ALA A 760 -3.48 -10.73 -11.57
CA ALA A 760 -2.38 -9.95 -11.02
C ALA A 760 -2.75 -8.46 -10.83
N CYS A 761 -3.92 -8.02 -11.29
CA CYS A 761 -4.41 -6.67 -11.11
C CYS A 761 -5.00 -6.49 -9.71
N PHE A 762 -4.17 -6.42 -8.67
CA PHE A 762 -4.60 -6.15 -7.29
C PHE A 762 -3.42 -5.67 -6.44
N GLU A 763 -3.71 -5.10 -5.27
CA GLU A 763 -2.71 -4.78 -4.25
C GLU A 763 -2.76 -5.84 -3.13
N PRO A 764 -1.67 -6.58 -2.86
CA PRO A 764 -1.63 -7.57 -1.78
C PRO A 764 -2.03 -7.03 -0.41
N SER A 765 -2.78 -7.84 0.34
CA SER A 765 -3.11 -7.57 1.75
C SER A 765 -2.46 -8.64 2.64
N HIS A 766 -1.58 -8.21 3.55
CA HIS A 766 -0.78 -9.11 4.38
C HIS A 766 -1.55 -9.58 5.61
N ILE A 767 -1.86 -10.88 5.67
CA ILE A 767 -2.20 -11.58 6.91
C ILE A 767 -1.11 -12.62 7.15
N LEU A 768 -0.08 -12.27 7.91
CA LEU A 768 0.94 -13.25 8.31
C LEU A 768 0.26 -14.38 9.11
N SER A 769 0.63 -15.63 8.87
CA SER A 769 0.08 -16.75 9.62
C SER A 769 1.10 -17.23 10.64
N ARG A 770 0.64 -17.72 11.79
CA ARG A 770 1.48 -18.30 12.86
C ARG A 770 2.07 -19.66 12.46
N GLY A 771 1.91 -20.10 11.20
CA GLY A 771 1.96 -21.52 10.79
C GLY A 771 3.08 -21.94 9.85
N THR A 772 4.09 -21.12 9.57
CA THR A 772 5.28 -21.58 8.83
C THR A 772 6.54 -21.31 9.64
N ASP A 773 6.80 -22.17 10.63
CA ASP A 773 8.17 -22.49 11.04
C ASP A 773 8.81 -23.32 9.90
N SER A 774 9.07 -22.67 8.76
CA SER A 774 10.03 -23.20 7.80
C SER A 774 11.40 -22.68 8.21
N GLN A 775 12.12 -23.47 9.00
CA GLN A 775 13.57 -23.30 9.13
C GLN A 775 14.17 -23.46 7.74
N LEU A 776 14.57 -22.35 7.12
CA LEU A 776 15.47 -22.39 5.98
C LEU A 776 16.90 -22.65 6.50
N PRO A 777 17.72 -23.43 5.78
CA PRO A 777 19.07 -23.74 6.20
C PRO A 777 19.93 -22.47 6.16
N PHE A 778 20.68 -22.23 7.24
CA PHE A 778 21.60 -21.10 7.40
C PHE A 778 22.94 -21.41 6.70
N PRO A 779 23.43 -20.57 5.77
CA PRO A 779 24.86 -20.54 5.43
C PRO A 779 25.60 -19.61 6.42
N GLU A 780 26.83 -20.00 6.77
CA GLU A 780 27.76 -19.20 7.57
C GLU A 780 28.08 -17.85 6.89
N MET A 781 28.11 -16.75 7.64
CA MET A 781 28.47 -15.42 7.11
C MET A 781 29.37 -14.64 8.08
N ASN A 782 30.49 -14.13 7.57
CA ASN A 782 31.37 -13.16 8.23
C ASN A 782 30.89 -11.73 7.93
N VAL A 783 30.92 -10.86 8.94
CA VAL A 783 30.52 -9.44 8.81
C VAL A 783 31.74 -8.55 8.94
N ASP A 784 32.03 -7.82 7.86
CA ASP A 784 32.71 -6.53 7.90
C ASP A 784 31.73 -5.48 7.37
N THR A 785 31.91 -4.22 7.77
CA THR A 785 30.97 -3.07 7.85
C THR A 785 30.06 -2.65 6.66
N LYS A 786 29.81 -3.51 5.67
CA LYS A 786 28.74 -3.38 4.64
C LYS A 786 28.02 -4.73 4.49
N PRO A 787 26.67 -4.79 4.42
CA PRO A 787 25.99 -6.07 4.38
C PRO A 787 26.26 -6.80 3.06
N TYR A 788 26.78 -8.03 3.18
CA TYR A 788 26.95 -8.96 2.07
C TYR A 788 25.63 -9.65 1.67
N PHE A 789 24.67 -9.73 2.60
CA PHE A 789 23.40 -10.46 2.44
C PHE A 789 22.28 -9.84 3.30
N SER A 790 21.02 -10.16 3.00
CA SER A 790 19.83 -9.75 3.75
C SER A 790 19.04 -10.95 4.27
N LEU A 791 18.41 -10.81 5.44
CA LEU A 791 17.57 -11.85 6.06
C LEU A 791 16.12 -11.36 6.18
N LEU A 792 15.16 -12.18 5.73
CA LEU A 792 13.73 -11.93 5.87
C LEU A 792 13.12 -12.85 6.92
N ILE A 793 12.34 -12.28 7.85
CA ILE A 793 11.60 -13.03 8.87
C ILE A 793 10.13 -12.62 8.84
N TYR A 794 9.26 -13.62 8.85
CA TYR A 794 7.82 -13.43 9.00
C TYR A 794 7.42 -13.56 10.47
N ALA A 795 6.76 -12.54 11.04
CA ALA A 795 6.03 -12.71 12.29
C ALA A 795 4.82 -11.78 12.41
N LEU A 796 3.85 -12.22 13.22
CA LEU A 796 2.55 -11.59 13.45
C LEU A 796 2.56 -10.41 14.44
N MET A 797 3.71 -10.11 15.04
CA MET A 797 3.92 -9.06 16.02
C MET A 797 5.34 -8.51 15.85
N PHE A 798 5.53 -7.20 16.05
CA PHE A 798 6.84 -6.56 15.88
C PHE A 798 7.93 -7.14 16.80
N PHE A 799 7.68 -7.26 18.11
CA PHE A 799 8.66 -7.77 19.08
C PHE A 799 9.22 -9.17 18.75
N PRO A 800 8.40 -10.19 18.44
CA PRO A 800 8.90 -11.47 17.94
C PRO A 800 9.71 -11.39 16.65
N VAL A 801 9.41 -10.46 15.71
CA VAL A 801 10.26 -10.24 14.52
C VAL A 801 11.64 -9.77 14.96
N THR A 802 11.72 -8.70 15.76
CA THR A 802 13.01 -8.12 16.18
C THR A 802 13.84 -9.09 17.01
N ILE A 803 13.21 -9.86 17.90
CA ILE A 803 13.90 -10.88 18.71
C ILE A 803 14.35 -12.05 17.84
N LYS A 804 13.50 -12.57 16.94
CA LYS A 804 13.91 -13.64 16.01
C LYS A 804 15.03 -13.16 15.09
N LEU A 805 14.99 -11.92 14.60
CA LEU A 805 16.01 -11.30 13.75
C LEU A 805 17.33 -11.18 14.51
N SER A 806 17.30 -10.63 15.71
CA SER A 806 18.47 -10.53 16.59
C SER A 806 19.04 -11.91 16.91
N SER A 807 18.20 -12.91 17.22
CA SER A 807 18.63 -14.27 17.52
C SER A 807 19.21 -15.02 16.31
N ALA A 808 18.66 -14.79 15.11
CA ALA A 808 19.14 -15.38 13.86
C ALA A 808 20.49 -14.79 13.49
N LEU A 809 20.66 -13.46 13.63
CA LEU A 809 21.95 -12.80 13.48
C LEU A 809 22.97 -13.31 14.51
N HIS A 810 22.54 -13.56 15.76
CA HIS A 810 23.44 -14.02 16.82
C HIS A 810 23.93 -15.47 16.66
N ARG A 811 23.16 -16.35 16.01
CA ARG A 811 23.59 -17.73 15.67
C ARG A 811 24.56 -17.81 14.49
N VAL A 812 24.61 -16.75 13.67
CA VAL A 812 25.48 -16.65 12.48
C VAL A 812 26.82 -15.96 12.82
N LEU A 813 26.91 -15.27 13.96
CA LEU A 813 28.18 -14.73 14.48
C LEU A 813 29.05 -15.89 15.04
N PRO A 814 30.27 -16.11 14.54
CA PRO A 814 31.12 -17.17 15.06
C PRO A 814 31.49 -16.90 16.52
N GLN A 815 31.38 -17.93 17.37
CA GLN A 815 31.82 -17.91 18.79
C GLN A 815 33.32 -17.57 18.96
N SER A 816 34.10 -17.49 17.88
CA SER A 816 35.53 -17.19 17.90
C SER A 816 35.89 -15.71 18.00
N LEU A 817 34.92 -14.78 17.91
CA LEU A 817 35.18 -13.32 18.08
C LEU A 817 34.74 -12.74 19.43
N VAL A 818 34.13 -13.54 20.31
CA VAL A 818 33.72 -13.13 21.66
C VAL A 818 34.73 -13.57 22.75
N LEU A 819 35.80 -14.29 22.38
CA LEU A 819 36.80 -14.85 23.32
C LEU A 819 38.19 -14.19 23.27
N ARG A 820 38.31 -12.92 22.86
CA ARG A 820 39.59 -12.17 22.95
C ARG A 820 39.59 -10.88 23.78
N GLU A 821 38.51 -10.54 24.49
CA GLU A 821 38.49 -9.41 25.43
C GLU A 821 38.01 -9.75 26.85
N ASN A 822 38.08 -11.03 27.25
CA ASN A 822 37.80 -11.45 28.64
C ASN A 822 38.99 -12.10 29.35
N ALA A 823 40.23 -11.86 28.87
CA ALA A 823 41.46 -12.41 29.46
C ALA A 823 42.31 -11.38 30.24
N SER A 824 41.75 -10.24 30.64
CA SER A 824 42.50 -9.23 31.43
C SER A 824 41.68 -8.56 32.54
N LEU A 825 40.71 -9.26 33.12
CA LEU A 825 40.07 -8.89 34.39
C LEU A 825 39.71 -10.18 35.16
N ARG A 826 40.73 -10.80 35.77
CA ARG A 826 40.55 -11.62 36.98
C ARG A 826 40.81 -10.76 38.20
#